data_AF-J3L9D1-F1
#
_entry.id   AF-J3L9D1-F1
#
_cell.length_a   1.000
_cell.length_b   1.000
_cell.length_c   1.000
_cell.angle_alpha   90.00
_cell.angle_beta   90.00
_cell.angle_gamma   90.00
#
_symmetry.space_group_name_H-M   'P 1'
#
loop_
_entity.id
_entity.type
_entity.pdbx_description
1 polymer ?
#
loop_
_entity_poly.entity_id
_entity_poly.type
_entity_poly.pdbx_seq_one_letter_code
_entity_poly.pdbx_strand_id
1 'polypeptide(L)'
;MEDSEDAEKFVVNKILGTEWFAVPPPSKPLTTWRRAVARERKKRYIFKNTESRRFTRLMQECARKLGAEPALEFFGKLGRDTGTKEFNALIRICLRKAKACSDIDSAVEHIYRAYHLFEMMRDRGFQIVEDNYGPFLLYLVDVGMSEEFEMFSVFLKDANPQSNSRIAYYEMLLWIGAQDEEKIQQLCHSVEDFNKEGEYDMAESYMLAFAESDRKLDFINLLESLDPTKVICSKYLSTIFQFLGRFELKNYAEKLLKQMRSKESNIGDFSSILCEYAANIPHIEVEDVIVSFNRWHEQFEVAPSISASEKIISICCKSSKIALALDVVECLCKSNPDAPVELFHPIIHACEQDSEFHMVHRIYDLMRRHKLKLKYEMFRSMINLCVKMKDFEGAYNILADAEESRDISTVSLYNAIMLGYFREKNHNGAQMVMAQMQIAEVKPDSETFSYLIFNCESEEKISEYLDQIRQDGIYMSKHIYMSLVSAYARHGNFDMAKQVLQNKKIPPKYLNEIKSALVGALASNGKALDGLIMYDEIRQSGCHLEPKAAVTLIENTQTKGELDRLYQLLEELSDSTFWFDGCSRVLLYCVQHNHPNAAIDLLKQLKEKDEMITYMVIDQVFCQIWDMDPVNLDIGMEILHSIKELGLNVSRTSLDFLLSACVKAKDSNRAQLIWSAYESAGLPHNVLTSLRMYQALLLSQKKKAAKKLLRKIPKADVHVRYVIDSCQMAYCSPDHRPCSVSRFSSKKEAASKAGSTCEPANSGTLSTLFKNT
;
A
#
# COMPACT_ATOMS: atom_id res chain seq x y z
N MET A 1 -77.31 -3.80 -1.54
CA MET A 1 -78.02 -5.09 -1.48
C MET A 1 -78.83 -5.17 -2.75
N GLU A 2 -78.34 -5.80 -3.81
CA GLU A 2 -77.03 -6.45 -4.00
C GLU A 2 -76.01 -5.52 -4.71
N ASP A 3 -75.18 -6.04 -5.62
CA ASP A 3 -74.19 -5.39 -6.52
C ASP A 3 -72.71 -5.24 -6.08
N SER A 4 -72.06 -6.34 -5.65
CA SER A 4 -70.57 -6.36 -5.52
C SER A 4 -69.83 -7.66 -5.91
N GLU A 5 -70.49 -8.67 -6.50
CA GLU A 5 -69.84 -9.98 -6.75
C GLU A 5 -69.32 -10.25 -8.18
N ASP A 6 -69.71 -9.45 -9.19
CA ASP A 6 -69.36 -9.75 -10.59
C ASP A 6 -68.07 -9.09 -11.13
N ALA A 7 -67.42 -8.23 -10.36
CA ALA A 7 -66.15 -7.60 -10.78
C ALA A 7 -64.92 -8.51 -10.61
N GLU A 8 -64.88 -9.38 -9.59
CA GLU A 8 -63.69 -10.21 -9.30
C GLU A 8 -63.53 -11.38 -10.28
N LYS A 9 -64.62 -11.91 -10.84
CA LYS A 9 -64.59 -13.05 -11.78
C LYS A 9 -63.85 -12.75 -13.09
N PHE A 10 -63.69 -11.48 -13.48
CA PHE A 10 -63.01 -11.12 -14.73
C PHE A 10 -61.47 -11.11 -14.63
N VAL A 11 -60.91 -11.11 -13.41
CA VAL A 11 -59.44 -11.08 -13.19
C VAL A 11 -58.89 -12.48 -12.94
N VAL A 12 -59.62 -13.34 -12.20
CA VAL A 12 -59.17 -14.70 -11.84
C VAL A 12 -58.96 -15.59 -13.08
N ASN A 13 -59.86 -15.50 -14.07
CA ASN A 13 -59.82 -16.36 -15.27
C ASN A 13 -58.70 -16.04 -16.28
N LYS A 14 -57.83 -15.04 -16.03
CA LYS A 14 -56.67 -14.76 -16.89
C LYS A 14 -55.32 -15.21 -16.30
N ILE A 15 -55.32 -15.73 -15.06
CA ILE A 15 -54.09 -16.19 -14.38
C ILE A 15 -53.92 -17.72 -14.48
N LEU A 16 -55.00 -18.49 -14.68
CA LEU A 16 -54.98 -19.96 -14.79
C LEU A 16 -54.93 -20.48 -16.24
N GLY A 17 -54.52 -19.64 -17.20
CA GLY A 17 -54.70 -19.88 -18.64
C GLY A 17 -53.44 -19.79 -19.52
N THR A 18 -52.27 -20.27 -19.07
CA THR A 18 -51.14 -20.56 -19.97
C THR A 18 -50.35 -21.79 -19.54
N GLU A 19 -50.30 -22.78 -20.43
CA GLU A 19 -49.75 -24.12 -20.22
C GLU A 19 -48.22 -24.11 -19.99
N TRP A 20 -47.76 -24.77 -18.92
CA TRP A 20 -46.32 -24.90 -18.62
C TRP A 20 -45.67 -26.20 -19.12
N PHE A 21 -46.41 -27.03 -19.87
CA PHE A 21 -45.91 -28.28 -20.46
C PHE A 21 -46.35 -28.48 -21.92
N ALA A 22 -45.92 -27.58 -22.80
CA ALA A 22 -45.86 -27.88 -24.24
C ALA A 22 -44.49 -28.47 -24.58
N VAL A 23 -44.47 -29.71 -25.10
CA VAL A 23 -43.26 -30.41 -25.55
C VAL A 23 -42.57 -29.61 -26.66
N PRO A 24 -41.24 -29.40 -26.62
CA PRO A 24 -40.56 -28.65 -27.68
C PRO A 24 -40.42 -29.46 -28.98
N PRO A 25 -40.50 -28.84 -30.16
CA PRO A 25 -40.02 -29.47 -31.39
C PRO A 25 -38.49 -29.69 -31.31
N PRO A 26 -37.94 -30.68 -32.02
CA PRO A 26 -36.55 -31.09 -31.83
C PRO A 26 -35.52 -30.06 -32.34
N SER A 27 -34.31 -30.15 -31.77
CA SER A 27 -33.02 -29.66 -32.29
C SER A 27 -32.60 -28.16 -32.16
N LYS A 28 -32.68 -27.58 -30.95
CA LYS A 28 -31.63 -26.62 -30.49
C LYS A 28 -31.21 -26.91 -29.03
N PRO A 29 -29.91 -26.91 -28.68
CA PRO A 29 -29.44 -27.31 -27.35
C PRO A 29 -29.86 -26.30 -26.26
N LEU A 30 -30.49 -26.77 -25.18
CA LEU A 30 -31.04 -25.94 -24.09
C LEU A 30 -30.04 -24.92 -23.50
N THR A 31 -28.74 -25.20 -23.58
CA THR A 31 -27.66 -24.33 -23.12
C THR A 31 -27.64 -22.98 -23.85
N THR A 32 -27.99 -22.92 -25.15
CA THR A 32 -28.01 -21.64 -25.89
C THR A 32 -29.20 -20.77 -25.51
N TRP A 33 -30.38 -21.35 -25.27
CA TRP A 33 -31.57 -20.61 -24.84
C TRP A 33 -31.41 -20.05 -23.43
N ARG A 34 -30.93 -20.86 -22.46
CA ARG A 34 -30.63 -20.38 -21.10
C ARG A 34 -29.58 -19.27 -21.11
N ARG A 35 -28.53 -19.35 -21.95
CA ARG A 35 -27.53 -18.28 -22.14
C ARG A 35 -28.14 -17.01 -22.75
N ALA A 36 -29.09 -17.13 -23.69
CA ALA A 36 -29.77 -15.97 -24.28
C ALA A 36 -30.67 -15.26 -23.25
N VAL A 37 -31.50 -15.99 -22.51
CA VAL A 37 -32.35 -15.45 -21.44
C VAL A 37 -31.49 -14.82 -20.32
N ALA A 38 -30.37 -15.44 -19.95
CA ALA A 38 -29.43 -14.86 -18.99
C ALA A 38 -28.77 -13.57 -19.51
N ARG A 39 -28.34 -13.52 -20.78
CA ARG A 39 -27.79 -12.31 -21.41
C ARG A 39 -28.83 -11.19 -21.46
N GLU A 40 -30.09 -11.50 -21.73
CA GLU A 40 -31.16 -10.51 -21.82
C GLU A 40 -31.57 -9.98 -20.44
N ARG A 41 -31.63 -10.85 -19.43
CA ARG A 41 -31.75 -10.42 -18.02
C ARG A 41 -30.56 -9.55 -17.59
N LYS A 42 -29.33 -9.92 -17.95
CA LYS A 42 -28.12 -9.15 -17.64
C LYS A 42 -28.12 -7.80 -18.36
N LYS A 43 -28.55 -7.73 -19.63
CA LYS A 43 -28.76 -6.46 -20.36
C LYS A 43 -29.81 -5.57 -19.70
N ARG A 44 -30.99 -6.08 -19.37
CA ARG A 44 -32.05 -5.28 -18.70
C ARG A 44 -31.62 -4.79 -17.31
N TYR A 45 -30.91 -5.64 -16.56
CA TYR A 45 -30.35 -5.28 -15.25
C TYR A 45 -29.26 -4.20 -15.38
N ILE A 46 -28.33 -4.36 -16.32
CA ILE A 46 -27.32 -3.34 -16.65
C ILE A 46 -28.01 -2.04 -17.09
N PHE A 47 -29.00 -2.10 -17.97
CA PHE A 47 -29.73 -0.93 -18.47
C PHE A 47 -30.38 -0.13 -17.33
N LYS A 48 -31.21 -0.76 -16.48
CA LYS A 48 -31.82 -0.11 -15.30
C LYS A 48 -30.79 0.46 -14.31
N ASN A 49 -29.72 -0.28 -13.99
CA ASN A 49 -28.67 0.23 -13.08
C ASN A 49 -27.84 1.36 -13.72
N THR A 50 -27.66 1.35 -15.05
CA THR A 50 -26.91 2.38 -15.77
C THR A 50 -27.73 3.67 -15.89
N GLU A 51 -29.04 3.57 -16.13
CA GLU A 51 -29.94 4.73 -16.08
C GLU A 51 -30.01 5.34 -14.69
N SER A 52 -30.23 4.54 -13.63
CA SER A 52 -30.20 5.05 -12.24
C SER A 52 -28.86 5.72 -11.92
N ARG A 53 -27.71 5.07 -12.15
CA ARG A 53 -26.40 5.69 -11.89
C ARG A 53 -26.14 6.95 -12.71
N ARG A 54 -26.58 7.00 -13.97
CA ARG A 54 -26.46 8.21 -14.81
C ARG A 54 -27.37 9.33 -14.30
N PHE A 55 -28.59 9.00 -13.86
CA PHE A 55 -29.53 9.95 -13.28
C PHE A 55 -29.04 10.49 -11.94
N THR A 56 -28.57 9.64 -11.02
CA THR A 56 -27.96 10.09 -9.77
C THR A 56 -26.75 11.00 -10.02
N ARG A 57 -25.88 10.69 -11.00
CA ARG A 57 -24.76 11.56 -11.41
C ARG A 57 -25.23 12.89 -12.02
N LEU A 58 -26.19 12.86 -12.93
CA LEU A 58 -26.77 14.07 -13.55
C LEU A 58 -27.38 14.97 -12.48
N MET A 59 -28.12 14.38 -11.54
CA MET A 59 -28.78 15.10 -10.47
C MET A 59 -27.77 15.64 -9.45
N GLN A 60 -26.72 14.90 -9.11
CA GLN A 60 -25.56 15.42 -8.36
C GLN A 60 -24.89 16.61 -9.05
N GLU A 61 -24.75 16.57 -10.38
CA GLU A 61 -24.13 17.63 -11.17
C GLU A 61 -25.01 18.89 -11.22
N CYS A 62 -26.32 18.72 -11.39
CA CYS A 62 -27.31 19.79 -11.28
C CYS A 62 -27.32 20.39 -9.87
N ALA A 63 -27.38 19.56 -8.82
CA ALA A 63 -27.40 20.03 -7.42
C ALA A 63 -26.09 20.74 -7.01
N ARG A 64 -24.96 20.34 -7.58
CA ARG A 64 -23.67 21.03 -7.42
C ARG A 64 -23.71 22.45 -7.99
N LYS A 65 -24.34 22.64 -9.15
CA LYS A 65 -24.39 23.92 -9.87
C LYS A 65 -25.56 24.83 -9.47
N LEU A 66 -26.71 24.25 -9.09
CA LEU A 66 -27.98 24.96 -8.88
C LEU A 66 -28.46 24.95 -7.42
N GLY A 67 -27.88 24.10 -6.56
CA GLY A 67 -28.41 23.82 -5.23
C GLY A 67 -29.38 22.63 -5.21
N ALA A 68 -29.63 22.08 -4.01
CA ALA A 68 -30.40 20.84 -3.84
C ALA A 68 -31.89 21.00 -4.19
N GLU A 69 -32.55 22.04 -3.69
CA GLU A 69 -33.97 22.31 -3.93
C GLU A 69 -34.27 22.69 -5.39
N PRO A 70 -33.53 23.61 -6.07
CA PRO A 70 -33.78 23.89 -7.49
C PRO A 70 -33.53 22.68 -8.39
N ALA A 71 -32.60 21.79 -8.02
CA ALA A 71 -32.42 20.52 -8.73
C ALA A 71 -33.62 19.58 -8.53
N LEU A 72 -34.15 19.45 -7.32
CA LEU A 72 -35.37 18.67 -7.06
C LEU A 72 -36.59 19.23 -7.82
N GLU A 73 -36.80 20.53 -7.82
CA GLU A 73 -37.91 21.17 -8.53
C GLU A 73 -37.77 20.98 -10.05
N PHE A 74 -36.55 21.12 -10.59
CA PHE A 74 -36.25 20.87 -12.00
C PHE A 74 -36.54 19.42 -12.42
N PHE A 75 -36.15 18.42 -11.62
CA PHE A 75 -36.45 17.02 -11.94
C PHE A 75 -37.90 16.61 -11.64
N GLY A 76 -38.56 17.27 -10.69
CA GLY A 76 -40.01 17.14 -10.46
C GLY A 76 -40.82 17.64 -11.66
N LYS A 77 -40.46 18.80 -12.23
CA LYS A 77 -41.05 19.32 -13.48
C LYS A 77 -40.79 18.42 -14.70
N LEU A 78 -39.77 17.56 -14.65
CA LEU A 78 -39.48 16.55 -15.67
C LEU A 78 -40.21 15.20 -15.46
N GLY A 79 -41.12 15.11 -14.47
CA GLY A 79 -41.96 13.94 -14.25
C GLY A 79 -41.18 12.68 -13.83
N ARG A 80 -40.04 12.84 -13.14
CA ARG A 80 -39.25 11.73 -12.60
C ARG A 80 -39.29 11.74 -11.08
N ASP A 81 -40.01 10.77 -10.52
CA ASP A 81 -40.03 10.55 -9.07
C ASP A 81 -38.62 10.26 -8.54
N THR A 82 -38.17 11.09 -7.60
CA THR A 82 -36.85 10.95 -6.97
C THR A 82 -36.90 9.86 -5.91
N GLY A 83 -36.08 8.82 -6.08
CA GLY A 83 -35.98 7.71 -5.15
C GLY A 83 -35.03 7.98 -3.98
N THR A 84 -34.90 7.00 -3.09
CA THR A 84 -34.04 7.07 -1.89
C THR A 84 -32.57 7.36 -2.22
N LYS A 85 -32.05 6.84 -3.34
CA LYS A 85 -30.66 7.08 -3.79
C LYS A 85 -30.43 8.52 -4.22
N GLU A 86 -31.44 9.16 -4.79
CA GLU A 86 -31.43 10.55 -5.21
C GLU A 86 -31.46 11.47 -3.98
N PHE A 87 -32.35 11.24 -3.00
CA PHE A 87 -32.33 11.97 -1.73
C PHE A 87 -30.98 11.81 -1.01
N ASN A 88 -30.45 10.58 -0.88
CA ASN A 88 -29.14 10.34 -0.26
C ASN A 88 -27.99 11.07 -0.98
N ALA A 89 -28.06 11.24 -2.29
CA ALA A 89 -27.08 11.99 -3.06
C ALA A 89 -27.13 13.50 -2.79
N LEU A 90 -28.32 14.07 -2.60
CA LEU A 90 -28.54 15.47 -2.25
C LEU A 90 -28.10 15.77 -0.81
N ILE A 91 -28.53 14.93 0.13
CA ILE A 91 -28.15 14.97 1.55
C ILE A 91 -26.60 14.98 1.66
N ARG A 92 -25.90 14.08 0.95
CA ARG A 92 -24.42 14.07 0.87
C ARG A 92 -23.78 15.29 0.18
N ILE A 93 -24.52 16.08 -0.58
CA ILE A 93 -24.03 17.36 -1.14
C ILE A 93 -24.19 18.48 -0.11
N CYS A 94 -25.31 18.54 0.62
CA CYS A 94 -25.50 19.48 1.72
C CYS A 94 -24.40 19.30 2.78
N LEU A 95 -24.10 18.05 3.19
CA LEU A 95 -23.01 17.75 4.14
C LEU A 95 -21.64 18.22 3.64
N ARG A 96 -21.33 18.01 2.36
CA ARG A 96 -20.06 18.43 1.75
C ARG A 96 -19.94 19.95 1.63
N LYS A 97 -21.06 20.67 1.51
CA LYS A 97 -21.04 22.13 1.55
C LYS A 97 -20.87 22.64 2.98
N ALA A 98 -21.59 22.08 3.96
CA ALA A 98 -21.42 22.42 5.37
C ALA A 98 -19.96 22.22 5.84
N LYS A 99 -19.34 21.05 5.54
CA LYS A 99 -17.91 20.79 5.81
C LYS A 99 -16.92 21.69 5.04
N ALA A 100 -17.37 22.47 4.06
CA ALA A 100 -16.55 23.42 3.30
C ALA A 100 -16.77 24.88 3.71
N CYS A 101 -17.74 25.16 4.60
CA CYS A 101 -17.92 26.47 5.19
C CYS A 101 -16.83 26.75 6.23
N SER A 102 -16.27 27.96 6.22
CA SER A 102 -15.33 28.44 7.24
C SER A 102 -16.02 29.05 8.47
N ASP A 103 -17.35 29.04 8.49
CA ASP A 103 -18.22 29.76 9.41
C ASP A 103 -19.41 28.87 9.80
N ILE A 104 -19.85 29.01 11.05
CA ILE A 104 -20.87 28.15 11.69
C ILE A 104 -22.25 28.47 11.14
N ASP A 105 -22.63 29.75 11.05
CA ASP A 105 -23.96 30.17 10.56
C ASP A 105 -24.20 29.69 9.13
N SER A 106 -23.16 29.81 8.29
CA SER A 106 -23.15 29.30 6.90
C SER A 106 -23.29 27.77 6.82
N ALA A 107 -22.76 27.03 7.79
CA ALA A 107 -22.91 25.58 7.87
C ALA A 107 -24.31 25.16 8.34
N VAL A 108 -24.89 25.87 9.32
CA VAL A 108 -26.26 25.65 9.81
C VAL A 108 -27.29 25.78 8.70
N GLU A 109 -27.15 26.75 7.79
CA GLU A 109 -28.06 26.87 6.63
C GLU A 109 -28.06 25.59 5.77
N HIS A 110 -26.89 24.97 5.57
CA HIS A 110 -26.76 23.73 4.81
C HIS A 110 -27.23 22.49 5.58
N ILE A 111 -27.18 22.50 6.91
CA ILE A 111 -27.81 21.49 7.77
C ILE A 111 -29.34 21.61 7.70
N TYR A 112 -29.90 22.82 7.78
CA TYR A 112 -31.35 23.04 7.73
C TYR A 112 -31.95 22.63 6.37
N ARG A 113 -31.24 22.92 5.27
CA ARG A 113 -31.58 22.39 3.94
C ARG A 113 -31.51 20.86 3.87
N ALA A 114 -30.62 20.22 4.64
CA ALA A 114 -30.62 18.76 4.75
C ALA A 114 -31.82 18.25 5.56
N TYR A 115 -32.19 18.90 6.66
CA TYR A 115 -33.39 18.59 7.44
C TYR A 115 -34.66 18.60 6.57
N HIS A 116 -34.86 19.65 5.76
CA HIS A 116 -35.99 19.71 4.82
C HIS A 116 -35.98 18.56 3.80
N LEU A 117 -34.80 18.08 3.37
CA LEU A 117 -34.71 16.89 2.50
C LEU A 117 -35.13 15.60 3.22
N PHE A 118 -34.87 15.47 4.53
CA PHE A 118 -35.34 14.35 5.34
C PHE A 118 -36.85 14.42 5.60
N GLU A 119 -37.40 15.61 5.84
CA GLU A 119 -38.85 15.83 5.94
C GLU A 119 -39.57 15.42 4.64
N MET A 120 -39.11 15.93 3.49
CA MET A 120 -39.63 15.51 2.18
C MET A 120 -39.48 14.00 1.91
N MET A 121 -38.48 13.34 2.52
CA MET A 121 -38.26 11.91 2.39
C MET A 121 -39.24 11.10 3.25
N ARG A 122 -39.50 11.54 4.49
CA ARG A 122 -40.52 11.00 5.41
C ARG A 122 -41.91 11.13 4.82
N ASP A 123 -42.28 12.31 4.35
CA ASP A 123 -43.63 12.63 3.86
C ASP A 123 -43.98 11.88 2.56
N ARG A 124 -42.97 11.40 1.83
CA ARG A 124 -43.11 10.49 0.67
C ARG A 124 -43.09 9.01 1.04
N GLY A 125 -43.05 8.68 2.33
CA GLY A 125 -43.10 7.30 2.84
C GLY A 125 -41.80 6.49 2.66
N PHE A 126 -40.65 7.15 2.46
CA PHE A 126 -39.37 6.44 2.35
C PHE A 126 -38.75 6.16 3.73
N GLN A 127 -38.20 4.95 3.92
CA GLN A 127 -37.47 4.59 5.13
C GLN A 127 -36.16 5.38 5.26
N ILE A 128 -35.97 6.04 6.40
CA ILE A 128 -34.73 6.72 6.78
C ILE A 128 -33.83 5.72 7.52
N VAL A 129 -32.62 5.51 7.00
CA VAL A 129 -31.65 4.49 7.46
C VAL A 129 -30.35 5.19 7.91
N GLU A 130 -29.53 4.55 8.76
CA GLU A 130 -28.26 5.09 9.28
C GLU A 130 -27.33 5.65 8.18
N ASP A 131 -27.24 4.96 7.03
CA ASP A 131 -26.54 5.40 5.81
C ASP A 131 -26.89 6.82 5.31
N ASN A 132 -28.06 7.32 5.73
CA ASN A 132 -28.58 8.64 5.39
C ASN A 132 -28.19 9.66 6.46
N TYR A 133 -28.50 9.38 7.74
CA TYR A 133 -28.42 10.35 8.84
C TYR A 133 -27.12 10.29 9.67
N GLY A 134 -26.50 9.13 9.80
CA GLY A 134 -25.28 8.95 10.61
C GLY A 134 -24.14 9.91 10.26
N PRO A 135 -23.84 10.16 8.96
CA PRO A 135 -22.84 11.14 8.54
C PRO A 135 -23.17 12.60 8.90
N PHE A 136 -24.45 12.93 9.16
CA PHE A 136 -24.87 14.24 9.66
C PHE A 136 -24.74 14.31 11.18
N LEU A 137 -25.24 13.31 11.90
CA LEU A 137 -25.11 13.26 13.36
C LEU A 137 -23.63 13.30 13.80
N LEU A 138 -22.75 12.55 13.11
CA LEU A 138 -21.30 12.65 13.30
C LEU A 138 -20.75 14.06 13.07
N TYR A 139 -21.21 14.76 12.03
CA TYR A 139 -20.74 16.14 11.77
C TYR A 139 -21.23 17.14 12.83
N LEU A 140 -22.46 16.98 13.34
CA LEU A 140 -22.97 17.80 14.44
C LEU A 140 -22.19 17.53 15.74
N VAL A 141 -21.83 16.28 16.00
CA VAL A 141 -20.93 15.88 17.11
C VAL A 141 -19.52 16.49 16.91
N ASP A 142 -18.91 16.33 15.73
CA ASP A 142 -17.56 16.84 15.40
C ASP A 142 -17.44 18.36 15.63
N VAL A 143 -18.53 19.11 15.39
CA VAL A 143 -18.57 20.59 15.48
C VAL A 143 -19.14 21.09 16.82
N GLY A 144 -19.80 20.23 17.60
CA GLY A 144 -20.42 20.60 18.88
C GLY A 144 -21.77 21.32 18.77
N MET A 145 -22.51 21.10 17.68
CA MET A 145 -23.82 21.73 17.40
C MET A 145 -24.96 21.03 18.16
N SER A 146 -25.11 21.36 19.45
CA SER A 146 -26.02 20.65 20.36
C SER A 146 -27.51 20.94 20.14
N GLU A 147 -27.88 22.19 19.85
CA GLU A 147 -29.28 22.59 19.62
C GLU A 147 -29.82 21.97 18.32
N GLU A 148 -29.03 22.02 17.24
CA GLU A 148 -29.37 21.38 15.97
C GLU A 148 -29.41 19.85 16.09
N PHE A 149 -28.49 19.26 16.87
CA PHE A 149 -28.51 17.82 17.14
C PHE A 149 -29.78 17.42 17.88
N GLU A 150 -30.19 18.15 18.91
CA GLU A 150 -31.40 17.83 19.68
C GLU A 150 -32.64 17.84 18.78
N MET A 151 -32.84 18.92 17.99
CA MET A 151 -33.94 19.00 17.00
C MET A 151 -33.90 17.84 15.99
N PHE A 152 -32.73 17.52 15.45
CA PHE A 152 -32.58 16.46 14.45
C PHE A 152 -32.81 15.06 15.07
N SER A 153 -32.39 14.85 16.31
CA SER A 153 -32.55 13.58 17.03
C SER A 153 -34.01 13.27 17.32
N VAL A 154 -34.82 14.27 17.72
CA VAL A 154 -36.27 14.13 17.95
C VAL A 154 -36.97 13.75 16.65
N PHE A 155 -36.72 14.50 15.57
CA PHE A 155 -37.29 14.19 14.25
C PHE A 155 -36.93 12.76 13.77
N LEU A 156 -35.68 12.32 13.96
CA LEU A 156 -35.26 10.97 13.56
C LEU A 156 -35.87 9.87 14.43
N LYS A 157 -35.98 10.11 15.75
CA LYS A 157 -36.61 9.18 16.71
C LYS A 157 -38.09 8.96 16.37
N ASP A 158 -38.79 10.00 15.94
CA ASP A 158 -40.17 9.94 15.45
C ASP A 158 -40.27 9.27 14.06
N ALA A 159 -39.34 9.57 13.15
CA ALA A 159 -39.38 9.09 11.77
C ALA A 159 -38.96 7.62 11.59
N ASN A 160 -38.15 7.05 12.50
CA ASN A 160 -37.82 5.63 12.50
C ASN A 160 -37.56 5.07 13.93
N PRO A 161 -38.61 4.62 14.64
CA PRO A 161 -38.49 4.07 16.00
C PRO A 161 -37.53 2.88 16.15
N GLN A 162 -37.25 2.14 15.07
CA GLN A 162 -36.29 1.02 15.09
C GLN A 162 -34.82 1.48 15.09
N SER A 163 -34.56 2.77 14.85
CA SER A 163 -33.22 3.37 14.88
C SER A 163 -32.88 4.08 16.21
N ASN A 164 -33.81 4.11 17.17
CA ASN A 164 -33.67 4.92 18.39
C ASN A 164 -32.44 4.56 19.23
N SER A 165 -32.09 3.27 19.30
CA SER A 165 -30.85 2.78 19.91
C SER A 165 -29.62 3.39 19.26
N ARG A 166 -29.54 3.38 17.93
CA ARG A 166 -28.40 3.90 17.18
C ARG A 166 -28.28 5.43 17.21
N ILE A 167 -29.40 6.14 17.32
CA ILE A 167 -29.42 7.60 17.54
C ILE A 167 -28.82 7.93 18.92
N ALA A 168 -29.14 7.12 19.94
CA ALA A 168 -28.63 7.30 21.30
C ALA A 168 -27.09 7.17 21.41
N TYR A 169 -26.45 6.32 20.58
CA TYR A 169 -24.99 6.29 20.46
C TYR A 169 -24.40 7.65 20.06
N TYR A 170 -24.98 8.33 19.05
CA TYR A 170 -24.52 9.66 18.64
C TYR A 170 -24.82 10.74 19.68
N GLU A 171 -25.94 10.61 20.40
CA GLU A 171 -26.33 11.50 21.50
C GLU A 171 -25.33 11.43 22.66
N MET A 172 -24.89 10.22 23.02
CA MET A 172 -23.84 10.03 24.02
C MET A 172 -22.48 10.58 23.55
N LEU A 173 -22.11 10.38 22.28
CA LEU A 173 -20.89 10.98 21.71
C LEU A 173 -20.91 12.52 21.75
N LEU A 174 -22.07 13.15 21.49
CA LEU A 174 -22.23 14.61 21.60
C LEU A 174 -21.91 15.09 23.03
N TRP A 175 -22.54 14.49 24.05
CA TRP A 175 -22.35 14.94 25.44
C TRP A 175 -20.95 14.65 25.98
N ILE A 176 -20.30 13.56 25.53
CA ILE A 176 -18.89 13.30 25.81
C ILE A 176 -17.99 14.38 25.16
N GLY A 177 -18.25 14.74 23.90
CA GLY A 177 -17.54 15.83 23.22
C GLY A 177 -17.73 17.20 23.88
N ALA A 178 -18.94 17.47 24.39
CA ALA A 178 -19.29 18.69 25.11
C ALA A 178 -18.82 18.72 26.58
N GLN A 179 -18.32 17.61 27.12
CA GLN A 179 -17.91 17.44 28.53
C GLN A 179 -19.06 17.68 29.55
N ASP A 180 -20.31 17.36 29.16
CA ASP A 180 -21.50 17.53 30.02
C ASP A 180 -21.74 16.27 30.87
N GLU A 181 -21.04 16.20 32.01
CA GLU A 181 -21.12 15.07 32.96
C GLU A 181 -22.52 14.87 33.55
N GLU A 182 -23.30 15.95 33.75
CA GLU A 182 -24.64 15.84 34.32
C GLU A 182 -25.59 15.15 33.34
N LYS A 183 -25.54 15.49 32.04
CA LYS A 183 -26.33 14.81 31.00
C LYS A 183 -25.88 13.38 30.75
N ILE A 184 -24.56 13.12 30.73
CA ILE A 184 -24.04 11.74 30.63
C ILE A 184 -24.61 10.88 31.76
N GLN A 185 -24.57 11.37 33.00
CA GLN A 185 -25.12 10.65 34.13
C GLN A 185 -26.64 10.51 34.04
N GLN A 186 -27.39 11.56 33.67
CA GLN A 186 -28.85 11.47 33.49
C GLN A 186 -29.27 10.43 32.45
N LEU A 187 -28.55 10.36 31.32
CA LEU A 187 -28.77 9.33 30.30
C LEU A 187 -28.48 7.92 30.84
N CYS A 188 -27.41 7.74 31.62
CA CYS A 188 -27.12 6.46 32.29
C CYS A 188 -28.16 6.05 33.34
N HIS A 189 -28.70 6.99 34.14
CA HIS A 189 -29.75 6.67 35.12
C HIS A 189 -31.10 6.37 34.41
N SER A 190 -31.35 6.97 33.24
CA SER A 190 -32.53 6.65 32.40
C SER A 190 -32.53 5.20 31.87
N VAL A 191 -31.40 4.50 32.01
CA VAL A 191 -31.15 3.11 31.59
C VAL A 191 -31.32 2.10 32.73
N GLU A 192 -31.41 2.55 33.99
CA GLU A 192 -31.45 1.65 35.16
C GLU A 192 -32.81 0.95 35.38
N ASP A 193 -33.87 1.36 34.67
CA ASP A 193 -35.27 0.92 34.90
C ASP A 193 -35.74 -0.25 33.98
N PHE A 194 -34.82 -0.96 33.32
CA PHE A 194 -35.11 -1.78 32.15
C PHE A 194 -35.76 -3.16 32.37
N ASN A 195 -37.06 -3.25 32.06
CA ASN A 195 -37.83 -4.49 31.96
C ASN A 195 -38.30 -4.85 30.53
N LYS A 196 -37.91 -4.11 29.47
CA LYS A 196 -38.33 -4.39 28.07
C LYS A 196 -37.15 -4.64 27.12
N GLU A 197 -37.44 -5.25 25.97
CA GLU A 197 -36.43 -5.71 25.01
C GLU A 197 -35.79 -4.57 24.18
N GLY A 198 -36.57 -3.57 23.76
CA GLY A 198 -36.08 -2.46 22.92
C GLY A 198 -35.16 -1.44 23.63
N GLU A 199 -35.07 -1.56 24.95
CA GLU A 199 -34.25 -0.72 25.83
C GLU A 199 -32.78 -1.21 25.86
N TYR A 200 -32.55 -2.51 25.68
CA TYR A 200 -31.20 -3.09 25.76
C TYR A 200 -30.30 -2.68 24.58
N ASP A 201 -30.85 -2.63 23.36
CA ASP A 201 -30.14 -2.12 22.16
C ASP A 201 -29.61 -0.67 22.39
N MET A 202 -30.23 0.12 23.27
CA MET A 202 -29.80 1.49 23.62
C MET A 202 -28.62 1.48 24.60
N ALA A 203 -28.63 0.62 25.62
CA ALA A 203 -27.50 0.46 26.53
C ALA A 203 -26.24 -0.04 25.79
N GLU A 204 -26.40 -1.00 24.86
CA GLU A 204 -25.31 -1.45 23.98
C GLU A 204 -24.71 -0.30 23.17
N SER A 205 -25.56 0.62 22.72
CA SER A 205 -25.17 1.80 21.93
C SER A 205 -24.43 2.85 22.79
N TYR A 206 -24.80 3.02 24.06
CA TYR A 206 -24.05 3.85 25.01
C TYR A 206 -22.70 3.22 25.41
N MET A 207 -22.65 1.90 25.64
CA MET A 207 -21.39 1.19 25.89
C MET A 207 -20.40 1.36 24.75
N LEU A 208 -20.86 1.32 23.49
CA LEU A 208 -20.04 1.59 22.32
C LEU A 208 -19.48 3.02 22.33
N ALA A 209 -20.32 4.03 22.61
CA ALA A 209 -19.89 5.44 22.67
C ALA A 209 -18.83 5.67 23.75
N PHE A 210 -19.05 5.19 24.98
CA PHE A 210 -18.07 5.33 26.07
C PHE A 210 -16.73 4.67 25.72
N ALA A 211 -16.77 3.53 25.03
CA ALA A 211 -15.57 2.77 24.75
C ALA A 211 -14.78 3.28 23.53
N GLU A 212 -15.45 3.92 22.57
CA GLU A 212 -14.77 4.70 21.53
C GLU A 212 -14.10 5.96 22.12
N SER A 213 -14.79 6.67 23.02
CA SER A 213 -14.30 7.88 23.69
C SER A 213 -13.38 7.64 24.92
N ASP A 214 -12.92 6.42 25.16
CA ASP A 214 -11.99 6.03 26.25
C ASP A 214 -12.52 6.28 27.70
N ARG A 215 -13.84 6.42 27.87
CA ARG A 215 -14.53 6.70 29.15
C ARG A 215 -14.66 5.44 30.03
N LYS A 216 -13.52 4.94 30.52
CA LYS A 216 -13.41 3.68 31.27
C LYS A 216 -14.32 3.57 32.51
N LEU A 217 -14.50 4.63 33.28
CA LEU A 217 -15.30 4.58 34.53
C LEU A 217 -16.80 4.43 34.24
N ASP A 218 -17.32 5.22 33.31
CA ASP A 218 -18.74 5.20 32.94
C ASP A 218 -19.12 3.89 32.25
N PHE A 219 -18.21 3.34 31.44
CA PHE A 219 -18.34 2.00 30.87
C PHE A 219 -18.45 0.90 31.94
N ILE A 220 -17.69 0.99 33.05
CA ILE A 220 -17.78 0.03 34.16
C ILE A 220 -19.12 0.19 34.89
N ASN A 221 -19.51 1.42 35.24
CA ASN A 221 -20.75 1.70 35.95
C ASN A 221 -21.97 1.17 35.17
N LEU A 222 -22.01 1.42 33.85
CA LEU A 222 -23.05 0.90 32.97
C LEU A 222 -23.01 -0.63 32.83
N LEU A 223 -21.82 -1.24 32.81
CA LEU A 223 -21.69 -2.71 32.81
C LEU A 223 -22.16 -3.35 34.13
N GLU A 224 -22.07 -2.64 35.25
CA GLU A 224 -22.55 -3.11 36.56
C GLU A 224 -24.06 -2.96 36.75
N SER A 225 -24.72 -1.98 36.13
CA SER A 225 -26.18 -1.82 36.17
C SER A 225 -26.93 -2.78 35.23
N LEU A 226 -26.27 -3.31 34.20
CA LEU A 226 -26.87 -4.22 33.22
C LEU A 226 -26.94 -5.68 33.70
N ASP A 227 -28.07 -6.33 33.44
CA ASP A 227 -28.23 -7.78 33.64
C ASP A 227 -27.25 -8.55 32.73
N PRO A 228 -26.24 -9.27 33.29
CA PRO A 228 -25.22 -9.94 32.51
C PRO A 228 -25.80 -11.08 31.66
N THR A 229 -26.98 -11.60 32.02
CA THR A 229 -27.63 -12.67 31.25
C THR A 229 -28.21 -12.19 29.92
N LYS A 230 -28.47 -10.88 29.80
CA LYS A 230 -28.85 -10.20 28.54
C LYS A 230 -27.61 -9.77 27.75
N VAL A 231 -26.51 -9.33 28.41
CA VAL A 231 -25.22 -9.01 27.75
C VAL A 231 -24.74 -10.18 26.89
N ILE A 232 -24.87 -11.40 27.39
CA ILE A 232 -24.46 -12.63 26.69
C ILE A 232 -25.25 -12.89 25.40
N CYS A 233 -26.45 -12.32 25.26
CA CYS A 233 -27.27 -12.41 24.05
C CYS A 233 -27.09 -11.21 23.10
N SER A 234 -26.18 -10.28 23.43
CA SER A 234 -25.94 -9.04 22.69
C SER A 234 -25.37 -9.26 21.30
N LYS A 235 -25.82 -8.46 20.33
CA LYS A 235 -25.20 -8.36 18.99
C LYS A 235 -23.79 -7.77 19.07
N TYR A 236 -23.48 -7.02 20.13
CA TYR A 236 -22.22 -6.32 20.37
C TYR A 236 -21.33 -7.06 21.40
N LEU A 237 -21.62 -8.31 21.74
CA LEU A 237 -20.81 -9.11 22.67
C LEU A 237 -19.32 -9.14 22.27
N SER A 238 -19.05 -9.28 20.96
CA SER A 238 -17.69 -9.21 20.40
C SER A 238 -16.99 -7.90 20.76
N THR A 239 -17.62 -6.76 20.46
CA THR A 239 -17.09 -5.41 20.75
C THR A 239 -16.99 -5.14 22.25
N ILE A 240 -17.94 -5.60 23.08
CA ILE A 240 -17.85 -5.49 24.54
C ILE A 240 -16.58 -6.18 25.06
N PHE A 241 -16.25 -7.37 24.54
CA PHE A 241 -15.00 -8.05 24.92
C PHE A 241 -13.74 -7.39 24.34
N GLN A 242 -13.78 -6.77 23.16
CA GLN A 242 -12.69 -5.91 22.66
C GLN A 242 -12.40 -4.78 23.65
N PHE A 243 -13.44 -4.11 24.16
CA PHE A 243 -13.29 -3.00 25.10
C PHE A 243 -12.92 -3.45 26.53
N LEU A 244 -13.39 -4.61 26.98
CA LEU A 244 -12.89 -5.23 28.21
C LEU A 244 -11.39 -5.55 28.11
N GLY A 245 -10.90 -5.91 26.93
CA GLY A 245 -9.47 -6.03 26.61
C GLY A 245 -8.76 -4.66 26.70
N ARG A 246 -9.24 -3.67 25.94
CA ARG A 246 -8.71 -2.28 25.89
C ARG A 246 -8.59 -1.64 27.27
N PHE A 247 -9.55 -1.88 28.16
CA PHE A 247 -9.57 -1.33 29.51
C PHE A 247 -8.95 -2.26 30.58
N GLU A 248 -8.37 -3.40 30.20
CA GLU A 248 -7.73 -4.39 31.09
C GLU A 248 -8.67 -4.97 32.18
N LEU A 249 -9.97 -5.05 31.88
CA LEU A 249 -11.04 -5.38 32.85
C LEU A 249 -11.19 -6.90 33.08
N LYS A 250 -10.09 -7.58 33.39
CA LYS A 250 -9.99 -9.03 33.57
C LYS A 250 -11.07 -9.62 34.49
N ASN A 251 -11.35 -8.96 35.62
CA ASN A 251 -12.30 -9.47 36.61
C ASN A 251 -13.75 -9.51 36.07
N TYR A 252 -14.13 -8.56 35.21
CA TYR A 252 -15.46 -8.52 34.58
C TYR A 252 -15.54 -9.54 33.44
N ALA A 253 -14.48 -9.62 32.61
CA ALA A 253 -14.35 -10.66 31.59
C ALA A 253 -14.45 -12.07 32.21
N GLU A 254 -13.76 -12.37 33.32
CA GLU A 254 -13.87 -13.65 34.02
C GLU A 254 -15.29 -13.94 34.55
N LYS A 255 -16.00 -12.93 35.08
CA LYS A 255 -17.39 -13.10 35.55
C LYS A 255 -18.33 -13.48 34.40
N LEU A 256 -18.27 -12.73 33.29
CA LEU A 256 -19.11 -12.96 32.11
C LEU A 256 -18.80 -14.30 31.43
N LEU A 257 -17.52 -14.65 31.25
CA LEU A 257 -17.10 -15.94 30.66
C LEU A 257 -17.53 -17.15 31.50
N LYS A 258 -17.51 -17.04 32.85
CA LYS A 258 -18.00 -18.11 33.74
C LYS A 258 -19.52 -18.28 33.62
N GLN A 259 -20.27 -17.17 33.49
CA GLN A 259 -21.72 -17.21 33.30
C GLN A 259 -22.11 -17.73 31.90
N MET A 260 -21.34 -17.39 30.85
CA MET A 260 -21.47 -17.99 29.52
C MET A 260 -21.29 -19.51 29.57
N ARG A 261 -20.25 -20.02 30.26
CA ARG A 261 -19.99 -21.46 30.39
C ARG A 261 -21.11 -22.22 31.13
N SER A 262 -21.81 -21.58 32.07
CA SER A 262 -22.95 -22.21 32.78
C SER A 262 -24.25 -22.32 31.97
N LYS A 263 -24.37 -21.61 30.85
CA LYS A 263 -25.48 -21.73 29.90
C LYS A 263 -25.01 -22.53 28.68
N GLU A 264 -25.08 -23.86 28.76
CA GLU A 264 -24.76 -24.74 27.62
C GLU A 264 -25.65 -24.43 26.40
N SER A 265 -25.12 -23.63 25.47
CA SER A 265 -25.70 -23.42 24.15
C SER A 265 -24.59 -23.12 23.13
N ASN A 266 -24.82 -23.52 21.88
CA ASN A 266 -23.90 -23.54 20.73
C ASN A 266 -23.20 -22.21 20.38
N ILE A 267 -22.31 -21.70 21.24
CA ILE A 267 -21.49 -20.52 20.93
C ILE A 267 -20.17 -20.98 20.30
N GLY A 268 -20.18 -21.19 18.97
CA GLY A 268 -18.95 -21.32 18.16
C GLY A 268 -18.03 -20.10 18.27
N ASP A 269 -18.55 -19.00 18.81
CA ASP A 269 -17.87 -17.75 19.07
C ASP A 269 -17.11 -17.71 20.41
N PHE A 270 -17.19 -18.70 21.32
CA PHE A 270 -16.57 -18.57 22.65
C PHE A 270 -15.06 -18.35 22.56
N SER A 271 -14.39 -19.13 21.71
CA SER A 271 -12.97 -18.94 21.39
C SER A 271 -12.70 -17.61 20.65
N SER A 272 -13.63 -17.17 19.79
CA SER A 272 -13.53 -15.85 19.15
C SER A 272 -13.60 -14.73 20.18
N ILE A 273 -14.48 -14.82 21.18
CA ILE A 273 -14.66 -13.83 22.25
C ILE A 273 -13.42 -13.80 23.17
N LEU A 274 -12.81 -14.95 23.45
CA LEU A 274 -11.50 -15.02 24.11
C LEU A 274 -10.41 -14.31 23.28
N CYS A 275 -10.40 -14.48 21.96
CA CYS A 275 -9.53 -13.72 21.06
C CYS A 275 -9.80 -12.22 21.12
N GLU A 276 -11.05 -11.77 21.04
CA GLU A 276 -11.38 -10.34 21.07
C GLU A 276 -10.87 -9.66 22.34
N TYR A 277 -10.97 -10.33 23.49
CA TYR A 277 -10.38 -9.84 24.73
C TYR A 277 -8.85 -9.76 24.65
N ALA A 278 -8.18 -10.86 24.30
CA ALA A 278 -6.71 -10.94 24.31
C ALA A 278 -6.06 -10.01 23.26
N ALA A 279 -6.67 -9.89 22.09
CA ALA A 279 -6.18 -9.10 20.96
C ALA A 279 -6.19 -7.57 21.19
N ASN A 280 -7.02 -7.09 22.11
CA ASN A 280 -7.24 -5.65 22.31
C ASN A 280 -6.65 -5.12 23.62
N ILE A 281 -5.89 -5.92 24.37
CA ILE A 281 -5.13 -5.43 25.53
C ILE A 281 -4.09 -4.40 25.04
N PRO A 282 -4.04 -3.18 25.60
CA PRO A 282 -3.12 -2.15 25.13
C PRO A 282 -1.67 -2.48 25.52
N HIS A 283 -0.71 -2.09 24.67
CA HIS A 283 0.74 -2.24 24.91
C HIS A 283 1.27 -3.66 25.18
N ILE A 284 0.45 -4.69 25.01
CA ILE A 284 0.85 -6.09 25.13
C ILE A 284 1.73 -6.50 23.93
N GLU A 285 2.77 -7.29 24.15
CA GLU A 285 3.48 -7.92 23.04
C GLU A 285 2.65 -9.08 22.47
N VAL A 286 2.77 -9.36 21.16
CA VAL A 286 2.00 -10.43 20.51
C VAL A 286 2.27 -11.81 21.15
N GLU A 287 3.45 -11.99 21.73
CA GLU A 287 3.85 -13.17 22.51
C GLU A 287 2.94 -13.35 23.74
N ASP A 288 2.68 -12.27 24.48
CA ASP A 288 1.79 -12.24 25.64
C ASP A 288 0.30 -12.36 25.24
N VAL A 289 -0.10 -11.92 24.03
CA VAL A 289 -1.45 -12.20 23.48
C VAL A 289 -1.64 -13.71 23.29
N ILE A 290 -0.66 -14.40 22.72
CA ILE A 290 -0.73 -15.85 22.49
C ILE A 290 -0.70 -16.61 23.83
N VAL A 291 0.18 -16.22 24.76
CA VAL A 291 0.26 -16.83 26.11
C VAL A 291 -1.05 -16.61 26.87
N SER A 292 -1.60 -15.39 26.85
CA SER A 292 -2.86 -15.11 27.53
C SER A 292 -4.03 -15.87 26.90
N PHE A 293 -4.14 -15.92 25.56
CA PHE A 293 -5.13 -16.72 24.84
C PHE A 293 -5.06 -18.20 25.21
N ASN A 294 -3.88 -18.81 25.17
CA ASN A 294 -3.68 -20.22 25.55
C ASN A 294 -4.07 -20.45 27.02
N ARG A 295 -3.66 -19.57 27.94
CA ARG A 295 -4.04 -19.62 29.36
C ARG A 295 -5.56 -19.52 29.57
N TRP A 296 -6.26 -18.70 28.79
CA TRP A 296 -7.73 -18.64 28.81
C TRP A 296 -8.36 -19.94 28.28
N HIS A 297 -7.81 -20.50 27.21
CA HIS A 297 -8.25 -21.77 26.66
C HIS A 297 -8.05 -22.96 27.62
N GLU A 298 -6.93 -23.00 28.34
CA GLU A 298 -6.67 -23.96 29.43
C GLU A 298 -7.63 -23.73 30.61
N GLN A 299 -7.79 -22.49 31.09
CA GLN A 299 -8.62 -22.15 32.25
C GLN A 299 -10.11 -22.47 32.05
N PHE A 300 -10.59 -22.48 30.79
CA PHE A 300 -11.98 -22.77 30.44
C PHE A 300 -12.19 -24.11 29.74
N GLU A 301 -11.12 -24.89 29.52
CA GLU A 301 -11.14 -26.22 28.87
C GLU A 301 -11.80 -26.24 27.48
N VAL A 302 -11.63 -25.16 26.71
CA VAL A 302 -12.20 -25.01 25.35
C VAL A 302 -11.08 -25.23 24.33
N ALA A 303 -11.36 -25.91 23.21
CA ALA A 303 -10.42 -25.98 22.09
C ALA A 303 -10.43 -24.66 21.28
N PRO A 304 -9.27 -24.16 20.81
CA PRO A 304 -9.24 -22.95 19.97
C PRO A 304 -10.01 -23.18 18.66
N SER A 305 -10.89 -22.23 18.31
CA SER A 305 -11.64 -22.30 17.05
C SER A 305 -10.81 -21.79 15.88
N ILE A 306 -11.16 -22.25 14.67
CA ILE A 306 -10.52 -21.80 13.42
C ILE A 306 -10.61 -20.26 13.28
N SER A 307 -11.77 -19.66 13.58
CA SER A 307 -12.01 -18.22 13.48
C SER A 307 -11.23 -17.40 14.51
N ALA A 308 -11.02 -17.96 15.71
CA ALA A 308 -10.20 -17.36 16.75
C ALA A 308 -8.73 -17.30 16.31
N SER A 309 -8.20 -18.43 15.83
CA SER A 309 -6.80 -18.48 15.42
C SER A 309 -6.52 -17.74 14.11
N GLU A 310 -7.47 -17.64 13.17
CA GLU A 310 -7.35 -16.77 11.99
C GLU A 310 -7.11 -15.31 12.40
N LYS A 311 -7.83 -14.82 13.43
CA LYS A 311 -7.62 -13.47 13.99
C LYS A 311 -6.23 -13.33 14.62
N ILE A 312 -5.78 -14.31 15.42
CA ILE A 312 -4.42 -14.29 16.00
C ILE A 312 -3.35 -14.27 14.92
N ILE A 313 -3.48 -15.11 13.89
CA ILE A 313 -2.57 -15.13 12.73
C ILE A 313 -2.55 -13.77 12.04
N SER A 314 -3.72 -13.15 11.81
CA SER A 314 -3.82 -11.81 11.23
C SER A 314 -3.10 -10.73 12.08
N ILE A 315 -3.21 -10.80 13.41
CA ILE A 315 -2.51 -9.90 14.33
C ILE A 315 -1.00 -10.13 14.25
N CYS A 316 -0.53 -11.39 14.33
CA CYS A 316 0.88 -11.74 14.21
C CYS A 316 1.48 -11.24 12.88
N CYS A 317 0.74 -11.37 11.78
CA CYS A 317 1.13 -10.87 10.46
C CYS A 317 1.21 -9.34 10.41
N LYS A 318 0.26 -8.61 11.03
CA LYS A 318 0.29 -7.14 11.09
C LYS A 318 1.43 -6.57 11.94
N SER A 319 1.91 -7.35 12.91
CA SER A 319 3.02 -7.00 13.79
C SER A 319 4.38 -7.56 13.32
N SER A 320 4.47 -8.07 12.08
CA SER A 320 5.68 -8.68 11.50
C SER A 320 6.30 -9.79 12.36
N LYS A 321 5.46 -10.57 13.07
CA LYS A 321 5.86 -11.69 13.94
C LYS A 321 5.48 -13.04 13.30
N ILE A 322 6.04 -13.30 12.12
CA ILE A 322 5.67 -14.44 11.26
C ILE A 322 5.96 -15.80 11.94
N ALA A 323 7.06 -15.92 12.68
CA ALA A 323 7.42 -17.17 13.37
C ALA A 323 6.31 -17.65 14.33
N LEU A 324 5.73 -16.73 15.11
CA LEU A 324 4.64 -17.00 16.05
C LEU A 324 3.34 -17.38 15.33
N ALA A 325 3.05 -16.74 14.19
CA ALA A 325 1.91 -17.12 13.35
C ALA A 325 2.01 -18.58 12.89
N LEU A 326 3.23 -19.04 12.56
CA LEU A 326 3.50 -20.43 12.19
C LEU A 326 3.40 -21.40 13.37
N ASP A 327 3.81 -20.99 14.58
CA ASP A 327 3.61 -21.79 15.80
C ASP A 327 2.11 -22.02 16.08
N VAL A 328 1.28 -20.98 15.93
CA VAL A 328 -0.18 -21.06 16.09
C VAL A 328 -0.80 -21.99 15.05
N VAL A 329 -0.42 -21.87 13.77
CA VAL A 329 -0.89 -22.79 12.71
C VAL A 329 -0.43 -24.23 12.95
N GLU A 330 0.81 -24.45 13.39
CA GLU A 330 1.32 -25.79 13.69
C GLU A 330 0.54 -26.45 14.84
N CYS A 331 0.20 -25.70 15.89
CA CYS A 331 -0.65 -26.18 16.99
C CYS A 331 -2.08 -26.51 16.52
N LEU A 332 -2.65 -25.71 15.62
CA LEU A 332 -3.95 -26.01 15.01
C LEU A 332 -3.93 -27.28 14.16
N CYS A 333 -2.96 -27.42 13.25
CA CYS A 333 -2.87 -28.58 12.36
C CYS A 333 -2.59 -29.90 13.13
N LYS A 334 -1.97 -29.83 14.31
CA LYS A 334 -1.87 -30.97 15.25
C LYS A 334 -3.20 -31.33 15.91
N SER A 335 -4.05 -30.33 16.16
CA SER A 335 -5.32 -30.47 16.89
C SER A 335 -6.51 -30.77 15.98
N ASN A 336 -6.46 -30.31 14.73
CA ASN A 336 -7.49 -30.49 13.71
C ASN A 336 -6.84 -30.76 12.33
N PRO A 337 -6.94 -31.98 11.78
CA PRO A 337 -6.35 -32.33 10.48
C PRO A 337 -7.07 -31.68 9.28
N ASP A 338 -8.31 -31.23 9.44
CA ASP A 338 -9.10 -30.55 8.40
C ASP A 338 -8.95 -29.01 8.47
N ALA A 339 -7.83 -28.50 9.02
CA ALA A 339 -7.56 -27.07 9.11
C ALA A 339 -7.53 -26.39 7.72
N PRO A 340 -8.21 -25.25 7.54
CA PRO A 340 -8.32 -24.62 6.23
C PRO A 340 -6.98 -24.06 5.72
N VAL A 341 -6.68 -24.33 4.46
CA VAL A 341 -5.46 -23.87 3.75
C VAL A 341 -5.40 -22.34 3.68
N GLU A 342 -6.56 -21.69 3.76
CA GLU A 342 -6.76 -20.25 3.86
C GLU A 342 -5.90 -19.60 4.96
N LEU A 343 -5.63 -20.29 6.08
CA LEU A 343 -4.84 -19.78 7.21
C LEU A 343 -3.38 -19.43 6.84
N PHE A 344 -2.84 -20.03 5.79
CA PHE A 344 -1.48 -19.74 5.33
C PHE A 344 -1.39 -18.52 4.40
N HIS A 345 -2.51 -18.06 3.79
CA HIS A 345 -2.49 -16.92 2.87
C HIS A 345 -2.00 -15.61 3.53
N PRO A 346 -2.49 -15.20 4.73
CA PRO A 346 -1.98 -14.02 5.42
C PRO A 346 -0.49 -14.13 5.76
N ILE A 347 -0.03 -15.33 6.13
CA ILE A 347 1.36 -15.58 6.52
C ILE A 347 2.30 -15.45 5.32
N ILE A 348 1.95 -16.05 4.17
CA ILE A 348 2.73 -15.91 2.94
C ILE A 348 2.76 -14.46 2.45
N HIS A 349 1.65 -13.72 2.59
CA HIS A 349 1.59 -12.30 2.26
C HIS A 349 2.50 -11.46 3.18
N ALA A 350 2.49 -11.71 4.49
CA ALA A 350 3.41 -11.07 5.43
C ALA A 350 4.88 -11.40 5.10
N CYS A 351 5.21 -12.67 4.79
CA CYS A 351 6.55 -13.06 4.34
C CYS A 351 7.02 -12.29 3.09
N GLU A 352 6.10 -11.92 2.19
CA GLU A 352 6.42 -11.11 1.02
C GLU A 352 6.63 -9.62 1.34
N GLN A 353 5.89 -9.07 2.31
CA GLN A 353 5.99 -7.67 2.75
C GLN A 353 7.19 -7.42 3.67
N ASP A 354 7.33 -8.21 4.74
CA ASP A 354 8.38 -8.10 5.76
C ASP A 354 9.74 -8.61 5.27
N SER A 355 9.79 -9.21 4.08
CA SER A 355 10.98 -9.82 3.47
C SER A 355 11.61 -10.99 4.25
N GLU A 356 10.88 -11.61 5.18
CA GLU A 356 11.30 -12.80 5.93
C GLU A 356 11.24 -14.10 5.11
N PHE A 357 11.72 -14.09 3.87
CA PHE A 357 11.51 -15.15 2.88
C PHE A 357 11.86 -16.58 3.36
N HIS A 358 12.82 -16.71 4.28
CA HIS A 358 13.27 -18.00 4.87
C HIS A 358 12.16 -18.81 5.56
N MET A 359 11.07 -18.15 6.01
CA MET A 359 9.91 -18.81 6.60
C MET A 359 9.16 -19.72 5.62
N VAL A 360 9.38 -19.58 4.31
CA VAL A 360 8.76 -20.43 3.28
C VAL A 360 9.06 -21.93 3.46
N HIS A 361 10.25 -22.29 3.94
CA HIS A 361 10.60 -23.68 4.22
C HIS A 361 9.76 -24.26 5.35
N ARG A 362 9.56 -23.49 6.43
CA ARG A 362 8.73 -23.92 7.57
C ARG A 362 7.26 -24.07 7.16
N ILE A 363 6.75 -23.14 6.35
CA ILE A 363 5.42 -23.20 5.74
C ILE A 363 5.27 -24.50 4.93
N TYR A 364 6.20 -24.76 4.02
CA TYR A 364 6.17 -25.90 3.12
C TYR A 364 6.32 -27.26 3.85
N ASP A 365 7.18 -27.32 4.87
CA ASP A 365 7.31 -28.47 5.76
C ASP A 365 6.00 -28.81 6.47
N LEU A 366 5.30 -27.80 7.02
CA LEU A 366 4.00 -27.99 7.67
C LEU A 366 2.95 -28.50 6.66
N MET A 367 2.91 -27.92 5.46
CA MET A 367 2.02 -28.36 4.39
C MET A 367 2.24 -29.83 3.99
N ARG A 368 3.51 -30.26 3.84
CA ARG A 368 3.88 -31.66 3.55
C ARG A 368 3.49 -32.60 4.69
N ARG A 369 3.80 -32.25 5.95
CA ARG A 369 3.47 -33.08 7.13
C ARG A 369 1.96 -33.33 7.26
N HIS A 370 1.15 -32.31 7.01
CA HIS A 370 -0.31 -32.38 7.13
C HIS A 370 -1.03 -32.72 5.80
N LYS A 371 -0.31 -32.96 4.70
CA LYS A 371 -0.83 -33.36 3.38
C LYS A 371 -1.93 -32.43 2.85
N LEU A 372 -1.79 -31.13 3.08
CA LEU A 372 -2.80 -30.13 2.73
C LEU A 372 -2.89 -29.94 1.21
N LYS A 373 -4.11 -29.93 0.65
CA LYS A 373 -4.34 -29.66 -0.78
C LYS A 373 -4.24 -28.17 -1.07
N LEU A 374 -3.08 -27.73 -1.53
CA LEU A 374 -2.80 -26.33 -1.79
C LEU A 374 -3.45 -25.82 -3.08
N LYS A 375 -3.83 -24.54 -3.08
CA LYS A 375 -4.25 -23.82 -4.28
C LYS A 375 -3.03 -23.38 -5.09
N TYR A 376 -3.19 -23.27 -6.41
CA TYR A 376 -2.17 -22.77 -7.34
C TYR A 376 -1.49 -21.46 -6.88
N GLU A 377 -2.26 -20.52 -6.36
CA GLU A 377 -1.77 -19.22 -5.89
C GLU A 377 -0.71 -19.36 -4.77
N MET A 378 -0.89 -20.36 -3.89
CA MET A 378 0.04 -20.63 -2.78
C MET A 378 1.37 -21.17 -3.29
N PHE A 379 1.33 -22.15 -4.21
CA PHE A 379 2.53 -22.66 -4.87
C PHE A 379 3.30 -21.54 -5.61
N ARG A 380 2.58 -20.68 -6.34
CA ARG A 380 3.19 -19.52 -7.04
C ARG A 380 3.88 -18.57 -6.08
N SER A 381 3.21 -18.21 -4.98
CA SER A 381 3.80 -17.29 -3.98
C SER A 381 4.99 -17.91 -3.27
N MET A 382 4.94 -19.19 -2.86
CA MET A 382 6.09 -19.87 -2.26
C MET A 382 7.29 -19.96 -3.21
N ILE A 383 7.07 -20.32 -4.48
CA ILE A 383 8.13 -20.32 -5.51
C ILE A 383 8.72 -18.91 -5.69
N ASN A 384 7.89 -17.86 -5.70
CA ASN A 384 8.38 -16.48 -5.74
C ASN A 384 9.25 -16.12 -4.52
N LEU A 385 8.91 -16.60 -3.31
CA LEU A 385 9.71 -16.39 -2.09
C LEU A 385 11.06 -17.12 -2.16
N CYS A 386 11.08 -18.40 -2.53
CA CYS A 386 12.32 -19.18 -2.77
C CYS A 386 13.21 -18.51 -3.82
N VAL A 387 12.63 -18.07 -4.94
CA VAL A 387 13.31 -17.32 -6.00
C VAL A 387 13.91 -16.00 -5.49
N LYS A 388 13.22 -15.25 -4.62
CA LYS A 388 13.77 -14.03 -3.99
C LYS A 388 14.96 -14.33 -3.07
N MET A 389 15.00 -15.52 -2.44
CA MET A 389 16.16 -16.00 -1.68
C MET A 389 17.31 -16.53 -2.53
N LYS A 390 17.12 -16.67 -3.85
CA LYS A 390 18.01 -17.42 -4.76
C LYS A 390 18.08 -18.92 -4.46
N ASP A 391 17.14 -19.44 -3.68
CA ASP A 391 16.99 -20.88 -3.50
C ASP A 391 16.14 -21.46 -4.64
N PHE A 392 16.84 -21.79 -5.72
CA PHE A 392 16.23 -22.46 -6.86
C PHE A 392 15.94 -23.94 -6.59
N GLU A 393 16.66 -24.58 -5.66
CA GLU A 393 16.47 -26.00 -5.34
C GLU A 393 15.15 -26.21 -4.58
N GLY A 394 14.89 -25.41 -3.54
CA GLY A 394 13.59 -25.39 -2.87
C GLY A 394 12.45 -25.01 -3.83
N ALA A 395 12.68 -24.08 -4.76
CA ALA A 395 11.67 -23.74 -5.77
C ALA A 395 11.31 -24.94 -6.69
N TYR A 396 12.29 -25.76 -7.10
CA TYR A 396 12.02 -26.98 -7.86
C TYR A 396 11.38 -28.09 -7.02
N ASN A 397 11.74 -28.24 -5.74
CA ASN A 397 11.09 -29.18 -4.84
C ASN A 397 9.59 -28.86 -4.68
N ILE A 398 9.26 -27.57 -4.53
CA ILE A 398 7.87 -27.07 -4.46
C ILE A 398 7.13 -27.27 -5.80
N LEU A 399 7.84 -27.12 -6.93
CA LEU A 399 7.29 -27.36 -8.26
C LEU A 399 6.92 -28.83 -8.49
N ALA A 400 7.78 -29.77 -8.08
CA ALA A 400 7.55 -31.20 -8.24
C ALA A 400 6.26 -31.65 -7.51
N ASP A 401 6.04 -31.19 -6.27
CA ASP A 401 4.79 -31.45 -5.54
C ASP A 401 3.56 -30.85 -6.25
N ALA A 402 3.71 -29.69 -6.89
CA ALA A 402 2.64 -29.07 -7.65
C ALA A 402 2.29 -29.90 -8.91
N GLU A 403 3.28 -30.51 -9.56
CA GLU A 403 3.08 -31.41 -10.70
C GLU A 403 2.38 -32.72 -10.31
N GLU A 404 2.72 -33.31 -9.15
CA GLU A 404 2.02 -34.49 -8.62
C GLU A 404 0.52 -34.26 -8.41
N SER A 405 0.11 -33.01 -8.12
CA SER A 405 -1.27 -32.66 -7.80
C SER A 405 -2.23 -32.66 -9.02
N ARG A 406 -1.72 -32.68 -10.25
CA ARG A 406 -2.42 -32.74 -11.56
C ARG A 406 -3.49 -31.67 -11.90
N ASP A 407 -4.02 -30.93 -10.94
CA ASP A 407 -5.06 -29.90 -11.13
C ASP A 407 -4.48 -28.47 -11.34
N ILE A 408 -3.15 -28.32 -11.47
CA ILE A 408 -2.45 -27.04 -11.39
C ILE A 408 -1.80 -26.65 -12.73
N SER A 409 -1.95 -25.38 -13.12
CA SER A 409 -1.26 -24.80 -14.28
C SER A 409 0.23 -24.59 -13.98
N THR A 410 1.06 -25.51 -14.47
CA THR A 410 2.51 -25.55 -14.21
C THR A 410 3.27 -24.43 -14.95
N VAL A 411 2.83 -24.02 -16.14
CA VAL A 411 3.50 -23.03 -17.01
C VAL A 411 3.92 -21.78 -16.23
N SER A 412 3.00 -21.22 -15.43
CA SER A 412 3.29 -19.96 -14.73
C SER A 412 4.22 -20.15 -13.53
N LEU A 413 4.29 -21.36 -12.95
CA LEU A 413 5.26 -21.71 -11.91
C LEU A 413 6.67 -21.81 -12.51
N TYR A 414 6.82 -22.47 -13.67
CA TYR A 414 8.05 -22.46 -14.46
C TYR A 414 8.47 -21.02 -14.84
N ASN A 415 7.52 -20.18 -15.30
CA ASN A 415 7.78 -18.76 -15.60
C ASN A 415 8.31 -17.98 -14.38
N ALA A 416 7.86 -18.30 -13.15
CA ALA A 416 8.35 -17.65 -11.93
C ALA A 416 9.82 -18.01 -11.62
N ILE A 417 10.19 -19.29 -11.78
CA ILE A 417 11.58 -19.75 -11.65
C ILE A 417 12.47 -19.13 -12.74
N MET A 418 11.98 -19.09 -13.99
CA MET A 418 12.67 -18.45 -15.11
C MET A 418 12.95 -16.96 -14.87
N LEU A 419 11.96 -16.21 -14.39
CA LEU A 419 12.11 -14.81 -14.01
C LEU A 419 13.15 -14.64 -12.89
N GLY A 420 13.22 -15.59 -11.95
CA GLY A 420 14.27 -15.67 -10.94
C GLY A 420 15.67 -15.76 -11.53
N TYR A 421 15.92 -16.72 -12.43
CA TYR A 421 17.22 -16.86 -13.08
C TYR A 421 17.61 -15.62 -13.88
N PHE A 422 16.65 -14.97 -14.55
CA PHE A 422 16.92 -13.72 -15.26
C PHE A 422 17.26 -12.54 -14.34
N ARG A 423 16.65 -12.44 -13.15
CA ARG A 423 17.03 -11.43 -12.14
C ARG A 423 18.48 -11.62 -11.68
N GLU A 424 18.91 -12.86 -11.54
CA GLU A 424 20.30 -13.24 -11.22
C GLU A 424 21.26 -13.21 -12.44
N LYS A 425 20.78 -12.75 -13.62
CA LYS A 425 21.52 -12.73 -14.89
C LYS A 425 22.06 -14.10 -15.34
N ASN A 426 21.45 -15.18 -14.86
CA ASN A 426 21.83 -16.55 -15.17
C ASN A 426 21.01 -17.10 -16.34
N HIS A 427 21.39 -16.73 -17.57
CA HIS A 427 20.68 -17.18 -18.78
C HIS A 427 20.71 -18.71 -18.95
N ASN A 428 21.78 -19.39 -18.52
CA ASN A 428 21.88 -20.85 -18.54
C ASN A 428 20.81 -21.51 -17.67
N GLY A 429 20.56 -20.97 -16.47
CA GLY A 429 19.46 -21.40 -15.60
C GLY A 429 18.10 -21.22 -16.25
N ALA A 430 17.85 -20.09 -16.90
CA ALA A 430 16.60 -19.85 -17.64
C ALA A 430 16.42 -20.80 -18.85
N GLN A 431 17.52 -21.17 -19.55
CA GLN A 431 17.48 -22.19 -20.60
C GLN A 431 17.23 -23.60 -20.04
N MET A 432 17.73 -23.91 -18.84
CA MET A 432 17.41 -25.17 -18.15
C MET A 432 15.91 -25.27 -17.82
N VAL A 433 15.28 -24.17 -17.39
CA VAL A 433 13.81 -24.11 -17.19
C VAL A 433 13.07 -24.46 -18.49
N MET A 434 13.50 -23.92 -19.64
CA MET A 434 12.90 -24.26 -20.94
C MET A 434 13.05 -25.75 -21.30
N ALA A 435 14.21 -26.36 -21.03
CA ALA A 435 14.42 -27.79 -21.26
C ALA A 435 13.53 -28.64 -20.32
N GLN A 436 13.36 -28.25 -19.07
CA GLN A 436 12.47 -28.93 -18.12
C GLN A 436 11.00 -28.82 -18.52
N MET A 437 10.54 -27.64 -18.97
CA MET A 437 9.19 -27.46 -19.53
C MET A 437 8.93 -28.43 -20.70
N GLN A 438 9.91 -28.62 -21.59
CA GLN A 438 9.82 -29.59 -22.68
C GLN A 438 9.75 -31.04 -22.18
N ILE A 439 10.57 -31.42 -21.19
CA ILE A 439 10.58 -32.77 -20.59
C ILE A 439 9.26 -33.07 -19.86
N ALA A 440 8.66 -32.08 -19.21
CA ALA A 440 7.37 -32.19 -18.53
C ALA A 440 6.15 -32.08 -19.48
N GLU A 441 6.38 -32.00 -20.80
CA GLU A 441 5.36 -31.75 -21.85
C GLU A 441 4.56 -30.44 -21.65
N VAL A 442 5.08 -29.51 -20.86
CA VAL A 442 4.50 -28.21 -20.54
C VAL A 442 4.84 -27.21 -21.64
N LYS A 443 3.84 -26.83 -22.46
CA LYS A 443 4.06 -25.88 -23.55
C LYS A 443 4.36 -24.46 -23.04
N PRO A 444 5.46 -23.82 -23.48
CA PRO A 444 5.71 -22.40 -23.24
C PRO A 444 4.56 -21.51 -23.72
N ASP A 445 4.31 -20.41 -23.02
CA ASP A 445 3.25 -19.45 -23.36
C ASP A 445 3.81 -18.08 -23.78
N SER A 446 2.91 -17.12 -24.01
CA SER A 446 3.32 -15.76 -24.39
C SER A 446 4.06 -15.02 -23.27
N GLU A 447 3.93 -15.40 -22.00
CA GLU A 447 4.68 -14.82 -20.89
C GLU A 447 6.10 -15.43 -20.87
N THR A 448 6.24 -16.75 -21.06
CA THR A 448 7.54 -17.44 -21.19
C THR A 448 8.40 -16.77 -22.26
N PHE A 449 7.89 -16.63 -23.49
CA PHE A 449 8.62 -16.00 -24.59
C PHE A 449 8.86 -14.50 -24.37
N SER A 450 8.00 -13.79 -23.62
CA SER A 450 8.24 -12.39 -23.27
C SER A 450 9.48 -12.25 -22.37
N TYR A 451 9.70 -13.17 -21.43
CA TYR A 451 10.91 -13.18 -20.60
C TYR A 451 12.16 -13.60 -21.38
N LEU A 452 12.08 -14.64 -22.23
CA LEU A 452 13.18 -15.09 -23.08
C LEU A 452 13.67 -13.99 -24.03
N ILE A 453 12.74 -13.31 -24.71
CA ILE A 453 13.06 -12.20 -25.62
C ILE A 453 13.59 -11.00 -24.83
N PHE A 454 12.97 -10.64 -23.70
CA PHE A 454 13.41 -9.47 -22.93
C PHE A 454 14.85 -9.63 -22.44
N ASN A 455 15.26 -10.83 -22.01
CA ASN A 455 16.60 -11.11 -21.49
C ASN A 455 17.51 -11.81 -22.52
N CYS A 456 17.28 -11.55 -23.81
CA CYS A 456 17.99 -12.23 -24.88
C CYS A 456 19.44 -11.70 -25.04
N GLU A 457 20.40 -12.63 -25.11
CA GLU A 457 21.85 -12.33 -25.19
C GLU A 457 22.34 -11.86 -26.56
N SER A 458 21.62 -12.19 -27.65
CA SER A 458 21.99 -11.83 -29.03
C SER A 458 20.75 -11.54 -29.87
N GLU A 459 20.90 -10.80 -30.96
CA GLU A 459 19.79 -10.55 -31.91
C GLU A 459 19.36 -11.84 -32.63
N GLU A 460 20.30 -12.75 -32.91
CA GLU A 460 20.04 -14.04 -33.57
C GLU A 460 19.00 -14.87 -32.80
N LYS A 461 19.20 -15.02 -31.48
CA LYS A 461 18.25 -15.70 -30.57
C LYS A 461 16.86 -15.04 -30.54
N ILE A 462 16.73 -13.73 -30.79
CA ILE A 462 15.42 -13.07 -30.92
C ILE A 462 14.68 -13.62 -32.15
N SER A 463 15.38 -13.82 -33.27
CA SER A 463 14.78 -14.36 -34.48
C SER A 463 14.38 -15.84 -34.32
N GLU A 464 15.21 -16.64 -33.64
CA GLU A 464 14.89 -18.03 -33.26
C GLU A 464 13.60 -18.11 -32.42
N TYR A 465 13.49 -17.31 -31.35
CA TYR A 465 12.26 -17.28 -30.53
C TYR A 465 11.05 -16.78 -31.31
N LEU A 466 11.21 -15.82 -32.24
CA LEU A 466 10.12 -15.35 -33.11
C LEU A 466 9.64 -16.43 -34.08
N ASP A 467 10.53 -17.26 -34.61
CA ASP A 467 10.15 -18.38 -35.46
C ASP A 467 9.55 -19.54 -34.66
N GLN A 468 10.02 -19.80 -33.44
CA GLN A 468 9.40 -20.76 -32.53
C GLN A 468 7.96 -20.36 -32.16
N ILE A 469 7.73 -19.08 -31.80
CA ILE A 469 6.36 -18.52 -31.58
C ILE A 469 5.44 -18.77 -32.78
N ARG A 470 5.96 -18.65 -34.01
CA ARG A 470 5.20 -18.89 -35.26
C ARG A 470 4.90 -20.38 -35.47
N GLN A 471 5.88 -21.26 -35.23
CA GLN A 471 5.76 -22.71 -35.37
C GLN A 471 4.77 -23.29 -34.34
N ASP A 472 4.85 -22.84 -33.09
CA ASP A 472 3.96 -23.27 -32.00
C ASP A 472 2.56 -22.62 -32.07
N GLY A 473 2.34 -21.68 -32.99
CA GLY A 473 1.06 -20.99 -33.19
C GLY A 473 0.69 -20.02 -32.06
N ILE A 474 1.67 -19.55 -31.30
CA ILE A 474 1.46 -18.72 -30.10
C ILE A 474 1.08 -17.28 -30.51
N TYR A 475 0.02 -16.76 -29.91
CA TYR A 475 -0.42 -15.37 -30.14
C TYR A 475 0.49 -14.39 -29.39
N MET A 476 1.14 -13.47 -30.12
CA MET A 476 1.98 -12.44 -29.51
C MET A 476 1.15 -11.44 -28.67
N SER A 477 1.31 -11.49 -27.35
CA SER A 477 0.72 -10.51 -26.44
C SER A 477 1.43 -9.16 -26.48
N LYS A 478 0.84 -8.15 -25.82
CA LYS A 478 1.46 -6.84 -25.57
C LYS A 478 2.89 -6.97 -25.02
N HIS A 479 3.09 -7.90 -24.09
CA HIS A 479 4.37 -8.07 -23.40
C HIS A 479 5.47 -8.59 -24.34
N ILE A 480 5.16 -9.44 -25.32
CA ILE A 480 6.14 -9.83 -26.35
C ILE A 480 6.56 -8.62 -27.19
N TYR A 481 5.63 -7.76 -27.62
CA TYR A 481 5.99 -6.57 -28.39
C TYR A 481 6.85 -5.58 -27.59
N MET A 482 6.54 -5.38 -26.30
CA MET A 482 7.38 -4.57 -25.40
C MET A 482 8.77 -5.21 -25.21
N SER A 483 8.84 -6.53 -25.02
CA SER A 483 10.11 -7.26 -24.91
C SER A 483 10.97 -7.13 -26.17
N LEU A 484 10.38 -7.25 -27.36
CA LEU A 484 11.09 -7.08 -28.64
C LEU A 484 11.67 -5.68 -28.75
N VAL A 485 10.88 -4.64 -28.46
CA VAL A 485 11.32 -3.24 -28.46
C VAL A 485 12.51 -3.02 -27.53
N SER A 486 12.42 -3.49 -26.28
CA SER A 486 13.51 -3.35 -25.30
C SER A 486 14.75 -4.18 -25.68
N ALA A 487 14.57 -5.37 -26.26
CA ALA A 487 15.68 -6.24 -26.65
C ALA A 487 16.45 -5.69 -27.86
N TYR A 488 15.76 -5.28 -28.93
CA TYR A 488 16.40 -4.66 -30.09
C TYR A 488 17.10 -3.35 -29.73
N ALA A 489 16.49 -2.51 -28.87
CA ALA A 489 17.13 -1.27 -28.40
C ALA A 489 18.41 -1.54 -27.58
N ARG A 490 18.42 -2.58 -26.74
CA ARG A 490 19.61 -2.99 -25.96
C ARG A 490 20.76 -3.49 -26.84
N HIS A 491 20.43 -4.16 -27.94
CA HIS A 491 21.40 -4.58 -28.96
C HIS A 491 21.76 -3.45 -29.96
N GLY A 492 21.29 -2.22 -29.73
CA GLY A 492 21.58 -1.05 -30.56
C GLY A 492 20.82 -0.99 -31.89
N ASN A 493 19.95 -1.97 -32.17
CA ASN A 493 19.18 -2.06 -33.41
C ASN A 493 17.86 -1.25 -33.30
N PHE A 494 18.01 0.07 -33.22
CA PHE A 494 16.90 1.01 -33.02
C PHE A 494 15.89 1.02 -34.17
N ASP A 495 16.33 0.71 -35.40
CA ASP A 495 15.45 0.63 -36.56
C ASP A 495 14.53 -0.58 -36.48
N MET A 496 15.03 -1.76 -36.06
CA MET A 496 14.17 -2.90 -35.77
C MET A 496 13.22 -2.63 -34.61
N ALA A 497 13.68 -1.95 -33.55
CA ALA A 497 12.81 -1.54 -32.44
C ALA A 497 11.65 -0.62 -32.91
N LYS A 498 11.91 0.31 -33.83
CA LYS A 498 10.87 1.15 -34.48
C LYS A 498 9.97 0.33 -35.41
N GLN A 499 10.51 -0.63 -36.17
CA GLN A 499 9.72 -1.51 -37.05
C GLN A 499 8.71 -2.38 -36.31
N VAL A 500 8.97 -2.77 -35.05
CA VAL A 500 7.98 -3.52 -34.24
C VAL A 500 6.62 -2.81 -34.19
N LEU A 501 6.61 -1.48 -34.08
CA LEU A 501 5.37 -0.67 -34.04
C LEU A 501 4.57 -0.70 -35.35
N GLN A 502 5.19 -1.04 -36.48
CA GLN A 502 4.53 -1.11 -37.79
C GLN A 502 3.76 -2.43 -37.99
N ASN A 503 3.85 -3.37 -37.04
CA ASN A 503 3.21 -4.66 -37.14
C ASN A 503 1.68 -4.55 -37.01
N LYS A 504 0.97 -4.76 -38.14
CA LYS A 504 -0.50 -4.72 -38.24
C LYS A 504 -1.25 -5.68 -37.31
N LYS A 505 -0.56 -6.64 -36.68
CA LYS A 505 -1.14 -7.54 -35.65
C LYS A 505 -1.26 -6.88 -34.27
N ILE A 506 -0.66 -5.71 -34.04
CA ILE A 506 -0.78 -4.96 -32.77
C ILE A 506 -2.17 -4.32 -32.67
N PRO A 507 -2.99 -4.66 -31.64
CA PRO A 507 -4.25 -3.98 -31.38
C PRO A 507 -4.03 -2.48 -31.06
N PRO A 508 -4.85 -1.55 -31.60
CA PRO A 508 -4.66 -0.10 -31.41
C PRO A 508 -4.55 0.33 -29.94
N LYS A 509 -5.33 -0.32 -29.07
CA LYS A 509 -5.33 -0.09 -27.61
C LYS A 509 -3.97 -0.31 -26.91
N TYR A 510 -3.09 -1.13 -27.49
CA TYR A 510 -1.76 -1.42 -26.93
C TYR A 510 -0.66 -0.60 -27.59
N LEU A 511 -0.96 0.13 -28.67
CA LEU A 511 0.04 0.88 -29.43
C LEU A 511 0.70 1.97 -28.59
N ASN A 512 -0.06 2.67 -27.74
CA ASN A 512 0.48 3.71 -26.86
C ASN A 512 1.44 3.14 -25.80
N GLU A 513 1.11 2.01 -25.20
CA GLU A 513 1.95 1.34 -24.20
C GLU A 513 3.27 0.84 -24.82
N ILE A 514 3.22 0.29 -26.04
CA ILE A 514 4.40 -0.18 -26.77
C ILE A 514 5.23 1.01 -27.29
N LYS A 515 4.60 2.10 -27.74
CA LYS A 515 5.28 3.37 -28.04
C LYS A 515 6.00 3.94 -26.80
N SER A 516 5.35 3.91 -25.65
CA SER A 516 5.95 4.33 -24.38
C SER A 516 7.14 3.45 -24.00
N ALA A 517 7.03 2.13 -24.18
CA ALA A 517 8.15 1.21 -24.00
C ALA A 517 9.32 1.53 -24.94
N LEU A 518 9.05 1.93 -26.19
CA LEU A 518 10.09 2.38 -27.13
C LEU A 518 10.77 3.67 -26.67
N VAL A 519 10.02 4.66 -26.18
CA VAL A 519 10.58 5.90 -25.63
C VAL A 519 11.55 5.60 -24.47
N GLY A 520 11.12 4.79 -23.50
CA GLY A 520 11.98 4.38 -22.38
C GLY A 520 13.19 3.54 -22.81
N ALA A 521 13.02 2.67 -23.80
CA ALA A 521 14.11 1.85 -24.36
C ALA A 521 15.13 2.68 -25.17
N LEU A 522 14.68 3.68 -25.93
CA LEU A 522 15.57 4.62 -26.62
C LEU A 522 16.36 5.46 -25.60
N ALA A 523 15.67 6.03 -24.60
CA ALA A 523 16.28 6.83 -23.55
C ALA A 523 17.40 6.06 -22.81
N SER A 524 17.08 4.88 -22.28
CA SER A 524 18.03 4.04 -21.51
C SER A 524 19.20 3.47 -22.32
N ASN A 525 19.16 3.53 -23.65
CA ASN A 525 20.24 3.10 -24.54
C ASN A 525 20.92 4.28 -25.28
N GLY A 526 20.90 5.48 -24.67
CA GLY A 526 21.66 6.65 -25.14
C GLY A 526 21.02 7.40 -26.32
N LYS A 527 19.77 7.11 -26.67
CA LYS A 527 18.99 7.74 -27.75
C LYS A 527 17.88 8.65 -27.19
N ALA A 528 18.16 9.40 -26.12
CA ALA A 528 17.19 10.27 -25.46
C ALA A 528 16.51 11.28 -26.40
N LEU A 529 17.25 11.87 -27.35
CA LEU A 529 16.68 12.79 -28.37
C LEU A 529 15.65 12.09 -29.28
N ASP A 530 15.93 10.86 -29.74
CA ASP A 530 14.94 10.07 -30.50
C ASP A 530 13.73 9.72 -29.63
N GLY A 531 13.94 9.50 -28.32
CA GLY A 531 12.88 9.34 -27.33
C GLY A 531 12.00 10.58 -27.16
N LEU A 532 12.58 11.78 -27.12
CA LEU A 532 11.85 13.06 -27.05
C LEU A 532 11.02 13.32 -28.32
N ILE A 533 11.55 13.00 -29.51
CA ILE A 533 10.79 13.08 -30.77
C ILE A 533 9.60 12.12 -30.75
N MET A 534 9.80 10.87 -30.30
CA MET A 534 8.70 9.90 -30.14
C MET A 534 7.68 10.32 -29.07
N TYR A 535 8.09 11.03 -28.02
CA TYR A 535 7.18 11.63 -27.04
C TYR A 535 6.32 12.75 -27.66
N ASP A 536 6.92 13.64 -28.45
CA ASP A 536 6.19 14.67 -29.19
C ASP A 536 5.13 14.05 -30.14
N GLU A 537 5.44 12.92 -30.81
CA GLU A 537 4.46 12.17 -31.61
C GLU A 537 3.30 11.58 -30.78
N ILE A 538 3.59 11.00 -29.60
CA ILE A 538 2.58 10.45 -28.69
C ILE A 538 1.62 11.56 -28.26
N ARG A 539 2.17 12.71 -27.86
CA ARG A 539 1.40 13.87 -27.42
C ARG A 539 0.57 14.51 -28.54
N GLN A 540 1.12 14.61 -29.75
CA GLN A 540 0.36 15.05 -30.94
C GLN A 540 -0.82 14.13 -31.27
N SER A 541 -0.73 12.83 -30.93
CA SER A 541 -1.85 11.89 -31.06
C SER A 541 -2.89 11.96 -29.93
N GLY A 542 -2.76 12.93 -29.00
CA GLY A 542 -3.67 13.09 -27.86
C GLY A 542 -3.52 11.99 -26.80
N CYS A 543 -2.37 11.30 -26.78
CA CYS A 543 -2.06 10.25 -25.83
C CYS A 543 -0.99 10.73 -24.82
N HIS A 544 -0.95 10.10 -23.65
CA HIS A 544 0.04 10.38 -22.60
C HIS A 544 1.12 9.29 -22.54
N LEU A 545 2.30 9.64 -22.07
CA LEU A 545 3.41 8.70 -21.90
C LEU A 545 3.22 7.89 -20.60
N GLU A 546 3.51 6.58 -20.63
CA GLU A 546 3.46 5.75 -19.42
C GLU A 546 4.46 6.27 -18.35
N PRO A 547 4.09 6.35 -17.05
CA PRO A 547 4.90 7.00 -16.01
C PRO A 547 6.36 6.51 -15.94
N LYS A 548 6.58 5.19 -16.07
CA LYS A 548 7.93 4.60 -16.09
C LYS A 548 8.77 5.06 -17.27
N ALA A 549 8.15 5.24 -18.44
CA ALA A 549 8.85 5.73 -19.63
C ALA A 549 9.16 7.22 -19.50
N ALA A 550 8.25 8.02 -18.92
CA ALA A 550 8.50 9.44 -18.64
C ALA A 550 9.68 9.62 -17.67
N VAL A 551 9.70 8.91 -16.54
CA VAL A 551 10.82 8.95 -15.58
C VAL A 551 12.14 8.49 -16.22
N THR A 552 12.12 7.42 -17.02
CA THR A 552 13.32 6.94 -17.75
C THR A 552 13.83 7.97 -18.76
N LEU A 553 12.92 8.68 -19.44
CA LEU A 553 13.26 9.73 -20.39
C LEU A 553 13.87 10.95 -19.69
N ILE A 554 13.30 11.35 -18.55
CA ILE A 554 13.85 12.40 -17.69
C ILE A 554 15.28 12.03 -17.24
N GLU A 555 15.48 10.80 -16.74
CA GLU A 555 16.78 10.35 -16.21
C GLU A 555 17.92 10.38 -17.24
N ASN A 556 17.63 10.03 -18.50
CA ASN A 556 18.63 9.88 -19.55
C ASN A 556 18.76 11.11 -20.47
N THR A 557 17.99 12.18 -20.23
CA THR A 557 18.12 13.42 -20.99
C THR A 557 19.23 14.29 -20.41
N GLN A 558 20.36 14.37 -21.11
CA GLN A 558 21.56 15.16 -20.70
C GLN A 558 21.83 16.36 -21.63
N THR A 559 20.90 16.66 -22.53
CA THR A 559 21.05 17.70 -23.56
C THR A 559 20.57 19.05 -23.06
N LYS A 560 21.52 19.99 -22.90
CA LYS A 560 21.24 21.37 -22.50
C LYS A 560 20.12 21.99 -23.33
N GLY A 561 19.16 22.62 -22.65
CA GLY A 561 18.02 23.31 -23.26
C GLY A 561 16.70 22.54 -23.20
N GLU A 562 16.69 21.26 -22.82
CA GLU A 562 15.47 20.44 -22.78
C GLU A 562 14.63 20.58 -21.49
N LEU A 563 14.95 21.57 -20.64
CA LEU A 563 14.33 21.76 -19.33
C LEU A 563 12.80 21.88 -19.41
N ASP A 564 12.28 22.62 -20.40
CA ASP A 564 10.84 22.81 -20.60
C ASP A 564 10.12 21.49 -20.91
N ARG A 565 10.77 20.57 -21.66
CA ARG A 565 10.24 19.23 -21.93
C ARG A 565 10.26 18.36 -20.66
N LEU A 566 11.27 18.51 -19.80
CA LEU A 566 11.35 17.78 -18.53
C LEU A 566 10.24 18.20 -17.56
N TYR A 567 9.92 19.51 -17.48
CA TYR A 567 8.77 19.98 -16.72
C TYR A 567 7.46 19.41 -17.25
N GLN A 568 7.26 19.39 -18.57
CA GLN A 568 6.04 18.83 -19.18
C GLN A 568 5.89 17.32 -18.89
N LEU A 569 6.99 16.56 -18.95
CA LEU A 569 6.99 15.15 -18.54
C LEU A 569 6.69 14.96 -17.05
N LEU A 570 7.14 15.86 -16.19
CA LEU A 570 6.86 15.84 -14.75
C LEU A 570 5.40 16.23 -14.43
N GLU A 571 4.80 17.14 -15.18
CA GLU A 571 3.38 17.52 -15.07
C GLU A 571 2.42 16.40 -15.48
N GLU A 572 2.81 15.54 -16.43
CA GLU A 572 2.04 14.35 -16.83
C GLU A 572 2.03 13.23 -15.76
N LEU A 573 2.91 13.30 -14.75
CA LEU A 573 2.99 12.29 -13.67
C LEU A 573 1.94 12.55 -12.56
N SER A 574 0.80 11.88 -12.66
CA SER A 574 -0.30 11.97 -11.68
C SER A 574 -0.09 11.17 -10.39
N ASP A 575 0.74 10.13 -10.43
CA ASP A 575 1.05 9.28 -9.27
C ASP A 575 2.14 9.94 -8.42
N SER A 576 1.93 10.06 -7.10
CA SER A 576 2.87 10.71 -6.20
C SER A 576 4.25 10.05 -6.23
N THR A 577 4.32 8.72 -6.24
CA THR A 577 5.60 7.97 -6.19
C THR A 577 6.46 8.25 -7.42
N PHE A 578 5.87 8.15 -8.63
CA PHE A 578 6.56 8.47 -9.87
C PHE A 578 6.86 9.97 -9.99
N TRP A 579 5.98 10.85 -9.48
CA TRP A 579 6.22 12.29 -9.49
C TRP A 579 7.42 12.68 -8.62
N PHE A 580 7.57 12.13 -7.40
CA PHE A 580 8.75 12.38 -6.56
C PHE A 580 10.03 11.83 -7.19
N ASP A 581 9.97 10.62 -7.76
CA ASP A 581 11.10 9.96 -8.44
C ASP A 581 11.54 10.72 -9.72
N GLY A 582 10.58 11.26 -10.46
CA GLY A 582 10.82 12.17 -11.59
C GLY A 582 11.37 13.53 -11.14
N CYS A 583 10.78 14.15 -10.12
CA CYS A 583 11.21 15.46 -9.58
C CYS A 583 12.66 15.42 -9.09
N SER A 584 13.06 14.35 -8.39
CA SER A 584 14.45 14.10 -7.98
C SER A 584 15.43 14.15 -9.17
N ARG A 585 15.06 13.57 -10.31
CA ARG A 585 15.87 13.57 -11.54
C ARG A 585 15.87 14.93 -12.26
N VAL A 586 14.75 15.66 -12.29
CA VAL A 586 14.72 17.01 -12.85
C VAL A 586 15.57 17.96 -11.99
N LEU A 587 15.54 17.83 -10.66
CA LEU A 587 16.45 18.55 -9.76
C LEU A 587 17.92 18.22 -10.07
N LEU A 588 18.27 16.95 -10.25
CA LEU A 588 19.61 16.55 -10.65
C LEU A 588 20.02 17.18 -11.99
N TYR A 589 19.13 17.17 -13.00
CA TYR A 589 19.37 17.81 -14.30
C TYR A 589 19.60 19.33 -14.14
N CYS A 590 18.81 20.01 -13.31
CA CYS A 590 19.00 21.43 -13.00
C CYS A 590 20.38 21.71 -12.37
N VAL A 591 20.87 20.80 -11.52
CA VAL A 591 22.23 20.88 -10.97
C VAL A 591 23.30 20.62 -12.04
N GLN A 592 23.14 19.59 -12.88
CA GLN A 592 24.12 19.26 -13.93
C GLN A 592 24.25 20.35 -15.01
N HIS A 593 23.20 21.14 -15.25
CA HIS A 593 23.17 22.14 -16.31
C HIS A 593 23.13 23.60 -15.82
N ASN A 594 23.25 23.83 -14.51
CA ASN A 594 23.29 25.16 -13.87
C ASN A 594 22.01 25.99 -14.06
N HIS A 595 20.88 25.43 -13.62
CA HIS A 595 19.56 26.06 -13.59
C HIS A 595 19.04 26.22 -12.14
N PRO A 596 19.63 27.11 -11.32
CA PRO A 596 19.28 27.20 -9.90
C PRO A 596 17.84 27.67 -9.64
N ASN A 597 17.34 28.68 -10.37
CA ASN A 597 15.96 29.16 -10.20
C ASN A 597 14.92 28.04 -10.39
N ALA A 598 15.10 27.20 -11.41
CA ALA A 598 14.26 26.04 -11.69
C ALA A 598 14.30 25.00 -10.55
N ALA A 599 15.48 24.76 -9.98
CA ALA A 599 15.62 23.89 -8.81
C ALA A 599 14.90 24.45 -7.57
N ILE A 600 14.98 25.76 -7.32
CA ILE A 600 14.28 26.42 -6.21
C ILE A 600 12.76 26.31 -6.36
N ASP A 601 12.22 26.49 -7.57
CA ASP A 601 10.78 26.38 -7.81
C ASP A 601 10.27 24.93 -7.69
N LEU A 602 11.07 23.93 -8.09
CA LEU A 602 10.77 22.52 -7.82
C LEU A 602 10.80 22.19 -6.32
N LEU A 603 11.71 22.78 -5.54
CA LEU A 603 11.77 22.61 -4.07
C LEU A 603 10.54 23.21 -3.37
N LYS A 604 9.97 24.30 -3.89
CA LYS A 604 8.68 24.83 -3.41
C LYS A 604 7.55 23.83 -3.68
N GLN A 605 7.44 23.32 -4.90
CA GLN A 605 6.41 22.33 -5.27
C GLN A 605 6.52 21.01 -4.47
N LEU A 606 7.75 20.58 -4.15
CA LEU A 606 8.00 19.43 -3.27
C LEU A 606 7.42 19.67 -1.87
N LYS A 607 7.78 20.81 -1.25
CA LYS A 607 7.30 21.21 0.09
C LYS A 607 5.77 21.26 0.18
N GLU A 608 5.11 21.75 -0.87
CA GLU A 608 3.63 21.86 -0.90
C GLU A 608 2.91 20.51 -1.02
N LYS A 609 3.58 19.45 -1.49
CA LYS A 609 2.98 18.11 -1.68
C LYS A 609 3.11 17.19 -0.47
N ASP A 610 4.33 16.98 0.03
CA ASP A 610 4.61 16.07 1.15
C ASP A 610 5.96 16.43 1.80
N GLU A 611 5.95 16.79 3.09
CA GLU A 611 7.17 17.20 3.80
C GLU A 611 8.13 16.03 4.04
N MET A 612 7.63 14.81 4.31
CA MET A 612 8.46 13.65 4.63
C MET A 612 9.19 13.13 3.39
N ILE A 613 8.48 13.01 2.27
CA ILE A 613 9.09 12.55 1.01
C ILE A 613 10.05 13.63 0.45
N THR A 614 9.78 14.92 0.71
CA THR A 614 10.71 16.01 0.38
C THR A 614 12.10 15.81 0.98
N TYR A 615 12.21 15.39 2.24
CA TYR A 615 13.51 15.11 2.87
C TYR A 615 14.25 13.93 2.20
N MET A 616 13.55 12.88 1.78
CA MET A 616 14.15 11.75 1.05
C MET A 616 14.69 12.17 -0.33
N VAL A 617 13.91 12.96 -1.08
CA VAL A 617 14.33 13.49 -2.39
C VAL A 617 15.55 14.41 -2.26
N ILE A 618 15.57 15.28 -1.25
CA ILE A 618 16.70 16.17 -0.95
C ILE A 618 17.98 15.35 -0.66
N ASP A 619 17.89 14.32 0.18
CA ASP A 619 19.02 13.44 0.51
C ASP A 619 19.58 12.71 -0.72
N GLN A 620 18.70 12.21 -1.60
CA GLN A 620 19.10 11.56 -2.85
C GLN A 620 19.84 12.52 -3.78
N VAL A 621 19.33 13.76 -3.95
CA VAL A 621 19.97 14.79 -4.77
C VAL A 621 21.35 15.15 -4.19
N PHE A 622 21.48 15.37 -2.89
CA PHE A 622 22.79 15.69 -2.28
C PHE A 622 23.80 14.54 -2.31
N CYS A 623 23.34 13.28 -2.21
CA CYS A 623 24.18 12.10 -2.44
C CYS A 623 24.77 12.10 -3.85
N GLN A 624 23.95 12.36 -4.87
CA GLN A 624 24.40 12.43 -6.27
C GLN A 624 25.32 13.63 -6.54
N ILE A 625 25.09 14.79 -5.90
CA ILE A 625 26.00 15.95 -6.00
C ILE A 625 27.41 15.60 -5.51
N TRP A 626 27.54 14.76 -4.48
CA TRP A 626 28.84 14.31 -3.96
C TRP A 626 29.61 13.39 -4.92
N ASP A 627 28.90 12.49 -5.62
CA ASP A 627 29.52 11.60 -6.61
C ASP A 627 30.04 12.36 -7.85
N MET A 628 29.41 13.49 -8.21
CA MET A 628 29.71 14.28 -9.41
C MET A 628 30.93 15.24 -9.27
N ASP A 629 31.27 15.94 -10.35
CA ASP A 629 32.41 16.87 -10.43
C ASP A 629 32.29 18.09 -9.49
N PRO A 630 33.42 18.67 -9.05
CA PRO A 630 33.44 19.77 -8.07
C PRO A 630 32.77 21.06 -8.54
N VAL A 631 32.46 21.20 -9.84
CA VAL A 631 31.69 22.33 -10.41
C VAL A 631 30.25 22.34 -9.86
N ASN A 632 29.67 21.17 -9.57
CA ASN A 632 28.29 21.05 -9.08
C ASN A 632 28.14 21.42 -7.59
N LEU A 633 29.26 21.64 -6.88
CA LEU A 633 29.26 22.08 -5.49
C LEU A 633 28.70 23.52 -5.34
N ASP A 634 28.85 24.36 -6.37
CA ASP A 634 28.31 25.73 -6.38
C ASP A 634 26.78 25.69 -6.16
N ILE A 635 26.09 24.93 -7.01
CA ILE A 635 24.63 24.82 -7.00
C ILE A 635 24.16 24.01 -5.79
N GLY A 636 24.92 23.02 -5.33
CA GLY A 636 24.64 22.34 -4.06
C GLY A 636 24.64 23.29 -2.85
N MET A 637 25.48 24.33 -2.86
CA MET A 637 25.44 25.37 -1.82
C MET A 637 24.28 26.36 -2.00
N GLU A 638 23.88 26.67 -3.23
CA GLU A 638 22.69 27.49 -3.50
C GLU A 638 21.40 26.77 -3.08
N ILE A 639 21.24 25.49 -3.42
CA ILE A 639 20.14 24.64 -2.95
C ILE A 639 20.12 24.58 -1.43
N LEU A 640 21.28 24.39 -0.76
CA LEU A 640 21.37 24.42 0.69
C LEU A 640 20.91 25.77 1.29
N HIS A 641 21.17 26.88 0.61
CA HIS A 641 20.70 28.20 1.03
C HIS A 641 19.19 28.32 0.90
N SER A 642 18.63 27.96 -0.26
CA SER A 642 17.19 28.03 -0.52
C SER A 642 16.37 27.08 0.35
N ILE A 643 16.87 25.89 0.70
CA ILE A 643 16.21 24.98 1.65
C ILE A 643 16.04 25.68 3.02
N LYS A 644 17.03 26.45 3.46
CA LYS A 644 16.94 27.24 4.71
C LYS A 644 15.96 28.42 4.59
N GLU A 645 15.95 29.12 3.45
CA GLU A 645 14.98 30.21 3.21
C GLU A 645 13.54 29.71 3.13
N LEU A 646 13.33 28.50 2.58
CA LEU A 646 12.04 27.81 2.54
C LEU A 646 11.63 27.22 3.91
N GLY A 647 12.47 27.32 4.94
CA GLY A 647 12.18 26.83 6.29
C GLY A 647 12.12 25.29 6.40
N LEU A 648 12.82 24.57 5.52
CA LEU A 648 12.94 23.12 5.55
C LEU A 648 14.16 22.70 6.38
N ASN A 649 14.03 21.63 7.17
CA ASN A 649 15.12 21.12 8.00
C ASN A 649 16.12 20.26 7.19
N VAL A 650 17.33 20.77 6.95
CA VAL A 650 18.37 19.98 6.26
C VAL A 650 18.77 18.79 7.12
N SER A 651 18.72 17.59 6.54
CA SER A 651 19.13 16.36 7.22
C SER A 651 20.63 16.35 7.54
N ARG A 652 21.01 15.49 8.50
CA ARG A 652 22.41 15.21 8.82
C ARG A 652 23.17 14.62 7.62
N THR A 653 22.52 13.72 6.90
CA THR A 653 23.00 12.95 5.74
C THR A 653 23.34 13.87 4.57
N SER A 654 22.44 14.77 4.21
CA SER A 654 22.65 15.81 3.19
C SER A 654 23.89 16.67 3.46
N LEU A 655 24.06 17.14 4.71
CA LEU A 655 25.23 17.92 5.12
C LEU A 655 26.52 17.08 5.11
N ASP A 656 26.44 15.78 5.39
CA ASP A 656 27.57 14.84 5.39
C ASP A 656 28.07 14.57 3.96
N PHE A 657 27.16 14.48 2.98
CA PHE A 657 27.48 14.41 1.55
C PHE A 657 28.13 15.70 1.05
N LEU A 658 27.54 16.87 1.32
CA LEU A 658 28.13 18.16 0.96
C LEU A 658 29.52 18.39 1.58
N LEU A 659 29.71 18.03 2.86
CA LEU A 659 31.02 18.14 3.51
C LEU A 659 32.05 17.24 2.82
N SER A 660 31.65 16.04 2.40
CA SER A 660 32.48 15.10 1.64
C SER A 660 32.79 15.64 0.23
N ALA A 661 31.86 16.37 -0.40
CA ALA A 661 32.07 17.06 -1.67
C ALA A 661 33.07 18.23 -1.53
N CYS A 662 33.00 19.01 -0.44
CA CYS A 662 34.00 20.04 -0.13
C CYS A 662 35.41 19.44 0.08
N VAL A 663 35.53 18.27 0.71
CA VAL A 663 36.80 17.55 0.84
C VAL A 663 37.35 17.15 -0.55
N LYS A 664 36.51 16.59 -1.42
CA LYS A 664 36.85 16.24 -2.82
C LYS A 664 37.31 17.47 -3.63
N ALA A 665 36.61 18.60 -3.49
CA ALA A 665 36.90 19.88 -4.14
C ALA A 665 38.07 20.67 -3.50
N LYS A 666 38.55 20.27 -2.32
CA LYS A 666 39.58 20.95 -1.50
C LYS A 666 39.20 22.36 -1.01
N ASP A 667 37.92 22.68 -0.92
CA ASP A 667 37.40 23.98 -0.46
C ASP A 667 37.05 23.97 1.04
N SER A 668 37.89 24.60 1.88
CA SER A 668 37.58 24.76 3.31
C SER A 668 36.66 25.92 3.66
N ASN A 669 36.44 26.89 2.77
CA ASN A 669 35.56 28.02 3.08
C ASN A 669 34.11 27.52 3.06
N ARG A 670 33.73 26.73 2.06
CA ARG A 670 32.43 26.04 2.03
C ARG A 670 32.29 24.96 3.10
N ALA A 671 33.35 24.19 3.37
CA ALA A 671 33.34 23.25 4.50
C ALA A 671 33.07 23.95 5.85
N GLN A 672 33.57 25.17 6.06
CA GLN A 672 33.27 25.96 7.26
C GLN A 672 31.82 26.47 7.28
N LEU A 673 31.22 26.83 6.14
CA LEU A 673 29.80 27.18 6.06
C LEU A 673 28.90 25.98 6.39
N ILE A 674 29.20 24.79 5.86
CA ILE A 674 28.48 23.54 6.19
C ILE A 674 28.66 23.19 7.67
N TRP A 675 29.86 23.38 8.23
CA TRP A 675 30.10 23.15 9.66
C TRP A 675 29.30 24.11 10.54
N SER A 676 29.18 25.39 10.15
CA SER A 676 28.30 26.33 10.85
C SER A 676 26.82 25.98 10.67
N ALA A 677 26.44 25.31 9.56
CA ALA A 677 25.09 24.80 9.36
C ALA A 677 24.75 23.69 10.39
N TYR A 678 25.66 22.72 10.60
CA TYR A 678 25.53 21.70 11.66
C TYR A 678 25.32 22.34 13.04
N GLU A 679 26.14 23.33 13.39
CA GLU A 679 26.05 24.04 14.67
C GLU A 679 24.73 24.83 14.81
N SER A 680 24.26 25.47 13.73
CA SER A 680 22.97 26.19 13.73
C SER A 680 21.73 25.30 13.78
N ALA A 681 21.83 24.07 13.27
CA ALA A 681 20.73 23.10 13.23
C ALA A 681 20.68 22.20 14.49
N GLY A 682 21.59 22.38 15.45
CA GLY A 682 21.64 21.57 16.68
C GLY A 682 22.03 20.10 16.46
N LEU A 683 22.54 19.74 15.27
CA LEU A 683 22.77 18.35 14.87
C LEU A 683 24.03 17.76 15.55
N PRO A 684 23.96 16.54 16.14
CA PRO A 684 25.07 15.97 16.88
C PRO A 684 26.21 15.48 15.97
N HIS A 685 27.38 16.08 16.12
CA HIS A 685 28.63 15.64 15.48
C HIS A 685 28.96 14.19 15.89
N ASN A 686 29.04 13.28 14.91
CA ASN A 686 29.52 11.92 15.14
C ASN A 686 31.03 11.85 14.82
N VAL A 687 31.62 10.66 14.97
CA VAL A 687 33.05 10.46 14.69
C VAL A 687 33.36 10.69 13.21
N LEU A 688 32.46 10.29 12.30
CA LEU A 688 32.62 10.43 10.85
C LEU A 688 32.57 11.89 10.36
N THR A 689 31.58 12.70 10.77
CA THR A 689 31.53 14.15 10.47
C THR A 689 32.81 14.84 10.95
N SER A 690 33.28 14.46 12.14
CA SER A 690 34.47 15.04 12.75
C SER A 690 35.76 14.65 12.00
N LEU A 691 35.84 13.43 11.47
CA LEU A 691 36.93 12.99 10.59
C LEU A 691 36.91 13.68 9.22
N ARG A 692 35.73 13.81 8.60
CA ARG A 692 35.54 14.53 7.31
C ARG A 692 35.96 15.99 7.42
N MET A 693 35.55 16.69 8.47
CA MET A 693 36.00 18.08 8.70
C MET A 693 37.49 18.18 9.07
N TYR A 694 38.04 17.18 9.78
CA TYR A 694 39.48 17.11 10.03
C TYR A 694 40.28 16.99 8.71
N GLN A 695 39.80 16.19 7.76
CA GLN A 695 40.36 16.11 6.40
C GLN A 695 40.27 17.45 5.66
N ALA A 696 39.11 18.12 5.66
CA ALA A 696 38.93 19.43 5.02
C ALA A 696 39.90 20.50 5.59
N LEU A 697 40.09 20.52 6.92
CA LEU A 697 40.99 21.45 7.59
C LEU A 697 42.49 21.14 7.34
N LEU A 698 42.85 19.87 7.13
CA LEU A 698 44.20 19.48 6.72
C LEU A 698 44.49 19.89 5.28
N LEU A 699 43.58 19.60 4.34
CA LEU A 699 43.70 19.94 2.92
C LEU A 699 43.95 21.44 2.69
N SER A 700 43.26 22.30 3.45
CA SER A 700 43.46 23.76 3.38
C SER A 700 44.50 24.31 4.37
N GLN A 701 45.43 23.47 4.85
CA GLN A 701 46.56 23.84 5.71
C GLN A 701 46.21 24.60 7.01
N LYS A 702 44.95 24.58 7.47
CA LYS A 702 44.47 25.22 8.70
C LYS A 702 44.88 24.40 9.96
N LYS A 703 46.19 24.09 10.07
CA LYS A 703 46.81 23.16 11.04
C LYS A 703 46.43 23.41 12.51
N LYS A 704 46.20 24.68 12.92
CA LYS A 704 45.75 25.02 14.28
C LYS A 704 44.32 24.53 14.55
N ALA A 705 43.40 24.73 13.62
CA ALA A 705 42.01 24.27 13.74
C ALA A 705 41.92 22.73 13.66
N ALA A 706 42.65 22.11 12.72
CA ALA A 706 42.76 20.65 12.62
C ALA A 706 43.25 20.02 13.94
N LYS A 707 44.28 20.58 14.58
CA LYS A 707 44.76 20.13 15.90
C LYS A 707 43.72 20.31 17.03
N LYS A 708 42.88 21.35 16.98
CA LYS A 708 41.78 21.55 17.95
C LYS A 708 40.68 20.50 17.78
N LEU A 709 40.33 20.16 16.54
CA LEU A 709 39.32 19.15 16.23
C LEU A 709 39.82 17.73 16.55
N LEU A 710 41.07 17.40 16.20
CA LEU A 710 41.70 16.10 16.50
C LEU A 710 41.70 15.74 18.00
N ARG A 711 41.71 16.73 18.90
CA ARG A 711 41.59 16.51 20.36
C ARG A 711 40.19 16.10 20.81
N LYS A 712 39.15 16.39 20.00
CA LYS A 712 37.74 16.03 20.27
C LYS A 712 37.35 14.66 19.69
N ILE A 713 38.12 14.11 18.75
CA ILE A 713 37.80 12.84 18.08
C ILE A 713 38.15 11.67 19.02
N PRO A 714 37.21 10.76 19.36
CA PRO A 714 37.49 9.58 20.16
C PRO A 714 38.50 8.67 19.46
N LYS A 715 39.54 8.22 20.17
CA LYS A 715 40.60 7.36 19.64
C LYS A 715 40.52 5.91 20.14
N ALA A 716 39.36 5.45 20.59
CA ALA A 716 39.19 4.07 21.05
C ALA A 716 39.22 3.07 19.88
N ASP A 717 38.58 3.43 18.78
CA ASP A 717 38.41 2.62 17.58
C ASP A 717 39.69 2.56 16.70
N VAL A 718 39.98 1.37 16.16
CA VAL A 718 41.18 1.09 15.35
C VAL A 718 41.07 1.68 13.94
N HIS A 719 39.90 1.65 13.32
CA HIS A 719 39.64 2.25 12.00
C HIS A 719 39.72 3.77 12.08
N VAL A 720 39.23 4.36 13.16
CA VAL A 720 39.34 5.82 13.40
C VAL A 720 40.80 6.25 13.52
N ARG A 721 41.65 5.49 14.23
CA ARG A 721 43.11 5.73 14.25
C ARG A 721 43.73 5.59 12.86
N TYR A 722 43.42 4.51 12.14
CA TYR A 722 43.94 4.26 10.80
C TYR A 722 43.61 5.40 9.82
N VAL A 723 42.39 5.94 9.84
CA VAL A 723 41.99 7.09 9.02
C VAL A 723 42.75 8.35 9.43
N ILE A 724 42.88 8.63 10.74
CA ILE A 724 43.66 9.78 11.25
C ILE A 724 45.13 9.70 10.80
N ASP A 725 45.76 8.55 10.95
CA ASP A 725 47.17 8.34 10.63
C ASP A 725 47.39 8.44 9.11
N SER A 726 46.52 7.82 8.31
CA SER A 726 46.54 7.93 6.84
C SER A 726 46.40 9.39 6.37
N CYS A 727 45.52 10.18 6.99
CA CYS A 727 45.38 11.61 6.68
C CYS A 727 46.61 12.41 7.09
N GLN A 728 47.27 12.06 8.20
CA GLN A 728 48.51 12.71 8.61
C GLN A 728 49.67 12.37 7.66
N MET A 729 49.80 11.10 7.24
CA MET A 729 50.83 10.70 6.28
C MET A 729 50.64 11.38 4.92
N ALA A 730 49.40 11.48 4.43
CA ALA A 730 49.07 12.10 3.15
C ALA A 730 49.20 13.64 3.12
N TYR A 731 48.94 14.33 4.23
CA TYR A 731 48.79 15.79 4.24
C TYR A 731 49.74 16.57 5.18
N CYS A 732 50.57 15.90 5.98
CA CYS A 732 51.53 16.57 6.89
C CYS A 732 53.02 16.46 6.48
N SER A 733 53.38 15.61 5.51
CA SER A 733 54.78 15.31 5.16
C SER A 733 55.31 16.18 4.01
N PRO A 734 56.35 17.00 4.21
CA PRO A 734 57.16 17.56 3.13
C PRO A 734 58.31 16.60 2.76
N ASP A 735 58.52 16.40 1.46
CA ASP A 735 59.67 15.74 0.81
C ASP A 735 60.11 14.33 1.29
N HIS A 736 59.78 13.28 0.51
CA HIS A 736 60.80 12.50 -0.22
C HIS A 736 60.23 11.43 -1.18
N ARG A 737 61.12 10.95 -2.08
CA ARG A 737 60.92 9.94 -3.15
C ARG A 737 60.61 8.52 -2.63
N PRO A 738 60.04 7.63 -3.47
CA PRO A 738 59.64 6.28 -3.06
C PRO A 738 60.83 5.32 -2.87
N CYS A 739 60.92 4.73 -1.67
CA CYS A 739 61.67 3.52 -1.29
C CYS A 739 61.25 3.17 0.16
N SER A 740 61.31 1.95 0.67
CA SER A 740 61.52 0.62 0.07
C SER A 740 61.04 -0.43 1.10
N VAL A 741 60.77 -1.66 0.68
CA VAL A 741 60.28 -2.74 1.56
C VAL A 741 61.30 -3.08 2.66
N SER A 742 60.90 -2.97 3.94
CA SER A 742 61.71 -3.42 5.09
C SER A 742 60.89 -4.12 6.18
N ARG A 743 60.55 -5.39 5.89
CA ARG A 743 60.44 -6.53 6.83
C ARG A 743 59.93 -6.26 8.26
N PHE A 744 58.66 -6.60 8.51
CA PHE A 744 58.27 -7.12 9.82
C PHE A 744 58.93 -8.48 10.06
N SER A 745 59.53 -8.66 11.23
CA SER A 745 60.01 -9.95 11.73
C SER A 745 58.88 -10.68 12.46
N SER A 746 58.15 -11.55 11.76
CA SER A 746 57.24 -12.50 12.39
C SER A 746 58.03 -13.66 13.03
N LYS A 747 57.65 -14.05 14.25
CA LYS A 747 58.00 -15.37 14.77
C LYS A 747 57.08 -16.42 14.13
N LYS A 748 57.68 -17.57 13.85
CA LYS A 748 57.13 -18.86 13.38
C LYS A 748 55.92 -19.35 14.20
N GLU A 749 55.13 -20.33 13.78
CA GLU A 749 55.15 -21.26 12.61
C GLU A 749 53.65 -21.42 12.16
N ALA A 750 53.19 -22.05 11.07
CA ALA A 750 53.75 -23.05 10.15
C ALA A 750 53.04 -23.11 8.76
N ALA A 751 53.20 -24.27 8.12
CA ALA A 751 52.63 -24.88 6.90
C ALA A 751 51.13 -24.63 6.52
N SER A 752 50.70 -24.74 5.25
CA SER A 752 51.43 -24.94 3.96
C SER A 752 50.52 -24.89 2.71
N LYS A 753 51.06 -24.38 1.57
CA LYS A 753 50.68 -24.63 0.14
C LYS A 753 49.25 -24.23 -0.30
N ALA A 754 48.94 -23.81 -1.53
CA ALA A 754 49.63 -23.24 -2.72
C ALA A 754 48.49 -22.58 -3.56
N GLY A 755 48.61 -21.66 -4.52
CA GLY A 755 49.67 -21.03 -5.32
C GLY A 755 49.00 -20.09 -6.36
N SER A 756 49.72 -19.67 -7.40
CA SER A 756 49.26 -18.88 -8.59
C SER A 756 48.81 -17.40 -8.44
N THR A 757 49.73 -16.49 -8.80
CA THR A 757 49.61 -15.36 -9.78
C THR A 757 48.35 -14.46 -9.85
N CYS A 758 48.54 -13.14 -9.72
CA CYS A 758 48.20 -12.15 -10.77
C CYS A 758 48.75 -10.72 -10.50
N GLU A 759 48.59 -9.85 -11.50
CA GLU A 759 49.25 -8.56 -11.78
C GLU A 759 48.78 -7.31 -10.96
N PRO A 760 49.45 -6.13 -11.06
CA PRO A 760 49.27 -5.05 -10.09
C PRO A 760 48.08 -4.10 -10.40
N ALA A 761 47.23 -3.89 -9.39
CA ALA A 761 46.13 -2.91 -9.45
C ALA A 761 46.53 -1.56 -8.81
N ASN A 762 46.41 -0.46 -9.57
CA ASN A 762 46.64 0.91 -9.10
C ASN A 762 45.36 1.54 -8.51
N SER A 763 45.54 2.43 -7.52
CA SER A 763 44.62 3.51 -7.09
C SER A 763 43.16 3.22 -6.68
N GLY A 764 42.67 1.98 -6.69
CA GLY A 764 41.24 1.68 -6.39
C GLY A 764 40.84 1.57 -4.90
N THR A 765 41.79 1.45 -3.97
CA THR A 765 41.53 0.79 -2.67
C THR A 765 41.02 1.67 -1.52
N LEU A 766 40.82 2.98 -1.72
CA LEU A 766 40.38 3.90 -0.65
C LEU A 766 38.90 4.35 -0.75
N SER A 767 38.22 4.11 -1.88
CA SER A 767 36.79 4.45 -2.04
C SER A 767 35.84 3.33 -1.59
N THR A 768 36.34 2.10 -1.41
CA THR A 768 35.53 0.91 -1.11
C THR A 768 35.12 0.78 0.36
N LEU A 769 35.80 1.47 1.29
CA LEU A 769 35.51 1.42 2.73
C LEU A 769 34.28 2.25 3.17
N PHE A 770 33.67 3.01 2.26
CA PHE A 770 32.55 3.92 2.57
C PHE A 770 31.25 3.63 1.81
N LYS A 771 31.12 2.47 1.14
CA LYS A 771 29.90 2.11 0.39
C LYS A 771 28.86 1.28 1.15
N ASN A 772 29.18 0.77 2.34
CA ASN A 772 28.30 -0.11 3.12
C ASN A 772 28.12 0.39 4.57
N THR A 773 27.28 1.41 4.76
CA THR A 773 26.57 1.74 6.02
C THR A 773 25.30 2.50 5.68
#